data_AF-A0A348P111-F1
#
_entry.id   AF-A0A348P111-F1
#
_cell.length_a   1.000
_cell.length_b   1.000
_cell.length_c   1.000
_cell.angle_alpha   90.00
_cell.angle_beta   90.00
_cell.angle_gamma   90.00
#
_symmetry.space_group_name_H-M   'P 1'
#
loop_
_entity.id
_entity.type
_entity.pdbx_description
1 polymer ?
#
loop_
_entity_poly.entity_id
_entity_poly.type
_entity_poly.pdbx_seq_one_letter_code
_entity_poly.pdbx_strand_id
1 'polypeptide(L)'
;MPLLTSAKFDEYTNLQNFEATLKARYKSSLHCKNFTFDLSKVEWIGPLQICILYGWLQELLKNKVSVNFEIGSLEKERQAISFITNAGFFENLSERVEISNLPIQYKNSGLSAFKTFNNSPELETFRQAISSTESCNQLLGASDNIDVIRDGDLRDILINELCQNGLIHGESNHVRFAVSEFPLNPDRSNHKYLDTFGGKSYIEIAVSDSGPGIIETLSKKLPSGYHPVGKFIDNSNNEATRLISYAFEFSSTSNEDERRKRLERIYSENKIEYEAIPTGLFYVYSLAKSYGGQIIVRTADTLVSINLSTPSNDIIYTKSNLTRIPGTHILVRFPRTRNRVTPKLNTYPIINDNFENRTHRSDVLTQIPYDLDWQSKLITELEKAVFQQLVSSSTLPNPIVSVILYGIPFDTKAFAIFITILASLPRKNCALLAMGISNDLVDSSIRQWARITEIRKEGKRVIDRVHGFRSLILVSEDINKQIEFGDTEHVEATRLSEENDNRHLSLTRSQVELSQKYAIINGLSQLIQSECVQYTGDFYFLIESKYYTKTFFQISKLLSHPTGKHLSSLFIKMLINKKNINVVFTISEPLFNFSNDISKQLNSVRFENIDPNAKFTTMMKVLLSIDKSTLIAVFCDVICTANEIQNILSKTPSLDNVIVICFVDARDDEYDY
;
A
#
# COMPACT_ATOMS: atom_id res chain seq x y z
N MET A 1 50.86 3.05 -4.66
CA MET A 1 50.49 3.08 -3.23
C MET A 1 50.68 1.70 -2.65
N PRO A 2 51.31 1.53 -1.47
CA PRO A 2 51.44 0.23 -0.82
C PRO A 2 50.06 -0.37 -0.56
N LEU A 3 49.88 -1.67 -0.86
CA LEU A 3 48.66 -2.41 -0.53
C LEU A 3 48.53 -2.45 1.00
N LEU A 4 47.48 -1.85 1.51
CA LEU A 4 47.16 -1.87 2.92
C LEU A 4 46.59 -3.26 3.26
N THR A 5 47.36 -4.06 4.00
CA THR A 5 47.04 -5.46 4.35
C THR A 5 46.26 -5.62 5.66
N SER A 6 45.83 -4.52 6.28
CA SER A 6 45.04 -4.58 7.50
C SER A 6 43.99 -3.47 7.60
N ALA A 7 42.89 -3.76 8.31
CA ALA A 7 41.92 -2.80 8.79
C ALA A 7 41.97 -2.75 10.31
N LYS A 8 42.30 -1.57 10.84
CA LYS A 8 42.29 -1.30 12.28
C LYS A 8 41.00 -0.59 12.65
N PHE A 9 40.36 -1.06 13.70
CA PHE A 9 39.13 -0.49 14.21
C PHE A 9 39.37 0.22 15.54
N ASP A 10 38.62 1.28 15.78
CA ASP A 10 38.72 2.06 17.02
C ASP A 10 38.08 1.30 18.20
N GLU A 11 38.41 1.73 19.42
CA GLU A 11 37.82 1.17 20.65
C GLU A 11 36.29 1.16 20.62
N TYR A 12 35.69 2.26 20.15
CA TYR A 12 34.24 2.37 19.93
C TYR A 12 33.92 2.39 18.44
N THR A 13 33.59 1.24 17.85
CA THR A 13 33.33 1.11 16.42
C THR A 13 31.84 1.35 16.08
N ASN A 14 31.48 2.63 15.97
CA ASN A 14 30.16 3.06 15.49
C ASN A 14 30.04 3.00 13.96
N LEU A 15 28.86 3.31 13.42
CA LEU A 15 28.62 3.22 11.98
C LEU A 15 29.48 4.22 11.19
N GLN A 16 29.79 5.39 11.77
CA GLN A 16 30.53 6.43 11.09
C GLN A 16 32.02 6.07 10.92
N ASN A 17 32.70 5.64 11.99
CA ASN A 17 34.10 5.23 11.89
C ASN A 17 34.25 3.87 11.21
N PHE A 18 33.31 2.94 11.37
CA PHE A 18 33.28 1.71 10.59
C PHE A 18 33.24 2.00 9.08
N GLU A 19 32.35 2.88 8.63
CA GLU A 19 32.29 3.31 7.22
C GLU A 19 33.57 4.03 6.76
N ALA A 20 34.23 4.79 7.64
CA ALA A 20 35.50 5.43 7.32
C ALA A 20 36.62 4.39 7.10
N THR A 21 36.73 3.40 7.99
CA THR A 21 37.66 2.27 7.85
C THR A 21 37.36 1.47 6.60
N LEU A 22 36.09 1.17 6.36
CA LEU A 22 35.64 0.44 5.18
C LEU A 22 36.03 1.20 3.89
N LYS A 23 35.76 2.50 3.82
CA LYS A 23 36.14 3.35 2.68
C LYS A 23 37.63 3.39 2.44
N ALA A 24 38.43 3.41 3.50
CA ALA A 24 39.88 3.44 3.39
C ALA A 24 40.49 2.10 2.94
N ARG A 25 39.84 0.96 3.22
CA ARG A 25 40.50 -0.36 3.16
C ARG A 25 39.83 -1.37 2.21
N TYR A 26 38.53 -1.28 1.98
CA TYR A 26 37.76 -2.31 1.26
C TYR A 26 38.34 -2.61 -0.13
N LYS A 27 38.47 -1.60 -0.99
CA LYS A 27 38.92 -1.80 -2.38
C LYS A 27 40.33 -2.40 -2.46
N SER A 28 41.26 -1.96 -1.61
CA SER A 28 42.63 -2.53 -1.58
C SER A 28 42.67 -3.93 -1.00
N SER A 29 41.77 -4.25 -0.05
CA SER A 29 41.73 -5.56 0.59
C SER A 29 41.36 -6.69 -0.38
N LEU A 30 40.53 -6.43 -1.39
CA LEU A 30 40.12 -7.42 -2.39
C LEU A 30 41.26 -7.89 -3.31
N HIS A 31 42.41 -7.20 -3.30
CA HIS A 31 43.53 -7.48 -4.20
C HIS A 31 44.80 -7.93 -3.46
N CYS A 32 44.74 -8.09 -2.13
CA CYS A 32 45.88 -8.57 -1.35
C CYS A 32 45.86 -10.10 -1.21
N LYS A 33 47.00 -10.71 -0.88
CA LYS A 33 47.05 -12.16 -0.59
C LYS A 33 46.51 -12.49 0.79
N ASN A 34 46.89 -11.68 1.77
CA ASN A 34 46.53 -11.82 3.18
C ASN A 34 45.97 -10.49 3.69
N PHE A 35 44.85 -10.54 4.41
CA PHE A 35 44.23 -9.38 5.03
C PHE A 35 43.98 -9.61 6.52
N THR A 36 44.28 -8.62 7.35
CA THR A 36 44.06 -8.71 8.80
C THR A 36 42.96 -7.74 9.24
N PHE A 37 41.92 -8.29 9.88
CA PHE A 37 40.98 -7.50 10.67
C PHE A 37 41.51 -7.38 12.09
N ASP A 38 42.04 -6.19 12.42
CA ASP A 38 42.59 -5.88 13.74
C ASP A 38 41.47 -5.35 14.64
N LEU A 39 40.92 -6.27 15.44
CA LEU A 39 39.91 -6.02 16.47
C LEU A 39 40.55 -5.92 17.86
N SER A 40 41.89 -5.81 17.94
CA SER A 40 42.64 -5.88 19.20
C SER A 40 42.32 -4.78 20.19
N LYS A 41 41.76 -3.67 19.72
CA LYS A 41 41.34 -2.52 20.54
C LYS A 41 39.83 -2.39 20.67
N VAL A 42 39.04 -3.12 19.88
CA VAL A 42 37.59 -2.90 19.80
C VAL A 42 36.94 -3.34 21.11
N GLU A 43 36.36 -2.37 21.81
CA GLU A 43 35.59 -2.58 23.03
C GLU A 43 34.10 -2.63 22.73
N TRP A 44 33.67 -2.01 21.63
CA TRP A 44 32.27 -1.96 21.20
C TRP A 44 32.11 -2.06 19.68
N ILE A 45 31.20 -2.92 19.23
CA ILE A 45 30.76 -3.04 17.83
C ILE A 45 29.28 -3.44 17.82
N GLY A 46 28.48 -2.83 16.92
CA GLY A 46 27.06 -3.12 16.82
C GLY A 46 26.71 -4.28 15.86
N PRO A 47 25.52 -4.89 16.00
CA PRO A 47 24.98 -5.89 15.07
C PRO A 47 25.13 -5.55 13.58
N LEU A 48 24.81 -4.31 13.19
CA LEU A 48 24.89 -3.89 11.78
C LEU A 48 26.33 -3.95 11.25
N GLN A 49 27.30 -3.47 12.03
CA GLN A 49 28.71 -3.48 11.68
C GLN A 49 29.24 -4.91 11.56
N ILE A 50 28.81 -5.82 12.45
CA ILE A 50 29.18 -7.25 12.35
C ILE A 50 28.61 -7.87 11.08
N CYS A 51 27.34 -7.62 10.76
CA CYS A 51 26.72 -8.09 9.52
C CYS A 51 27.49 -7.60 8.28
N ILE A 52 27.90 -6.33 8.25
CA ILE A 52 28.68 -5.74 7.15
C ILE A 52 30.10 -6.32 7.10
N LEU A 53 30.76 -6.49 8.26
CA LEU A 53 32.09 -7.08 8.38
C LEU A 53 32.11 -8.51 7.83
N TYR A 54 31.08 -9.29 8.13
CA TYR A 54 30.93 -10.64 7.59
C TYR A 54 30.72 -10.63 6.07
N GLY A 55 29.92 -9.70 5.54
CA GLY A 55 29.78 -9.53 4.08
C GLY A 55 31.10 -9.17 3.40
N TRP A 56 31.90 -8.30 4.02
CA TRP A 56 33.25 -8.00 3.56
C TRP A 56 34.16 -9.23 3.59
N LEU A 57 34.14 -10.01 4.68
CA LEU A 57 34.87 -11.26 4.79
C LEU A 57 34.52 -12.24 3.66
N GLN A 58 33.23 -12.40 3.34
CA GLN A 58 32.81 -13.31 2.27
C GLN A 58 33.35 -12.88 0.90
N GLU A 59 33.34 -11.59 0.60
CA GLU A 59 33.93 -11.07 -0.63
C GLU A 59 35.46 -11.28 -0.68
N LEU A 60 36.16 -11.15 0.45
CA LEU A 60 37.60 -11.49 0.53
C LEU A 60 37.85 -12.97 0.24
N LEU A 61 37.07 -13.85 0.86
CA LEU A 61 37.19 -15.30 0.66
C LEU A 61 36.89 -15.71 -0.78
N LYS A 62 35.87 -15.08 -1.41
CA LYS A 62 35.54 -15.25 -2.83
C LYS A 62 36.69 -14.84 -3.75
N ASN A 63 37.41 -13.78 -3.38
CA ASN A 63 38.62 -13.33 -4.08
C ASN A 63 39.89 -14.11 -3.69
N LYS A 64 39.75 -15.22 -2.95
CA LYS A 64 40.85 -16.09 -2.51
C LYS A 64 41.88 -15.37 -1.62
N VAL A 65 41.46 -14.35 -0.90
CA VAL A 65 42.28 -13.67 0.11
C VAL A 65 42.26 -14.50 1.41
N SER A 66 43.43 -14.78 1.97
CA SER A 66 43.53 -15.37 3.32
C SER A 66 43.25 -14.30 4.35
N VAL A 67 42.41 -14.60 5.35
CA VAL A 67 41.98 -13.61 6.34
C VAL A 67 42.43 -14.02 7.73
N ASN A 68 43.06 -13.08 8.44
CA ASN A 68 43.38 -13.23 9.86
C ASN A 68 42.55 -12.26 10.70
N PHE A 69 42.00 -12.72 11.83
CA PHE A 69 41.43 -11.87 12.86
C PHE A 69 42.42 -11.73 14.01
N GLU A 70 42.79 -10.50 14.35
CA GLU A 70 43.58 -10.21 15.54
C GLU A 70 42.65 -9.73 16.66
N ILE A 71 42.52 -10.55 17.70
CA ILE A 71 41.65 -10.28 18.85
C ILE A 71 42.53 -9.93 20.06
N GLY A 72 42.11 -8.92 20.83
CA GLY A 72 42.80 -8.45 22.02
C GLY A 72 42.62 -9.39 23.22
N SER A 73 43.44 -9.26 24.26
CA SER A 73 43.31 -10.07 25.47
C SER A 73 42.00 -9.80 26.21
N LEU A 74 41.40 -10.86 26.77
CA LEU A 74 40.14 -10.83 27.54
C LEU A 74 40.26 -10.19 28.93
N GLU A 75 41.45 -9.79 29.37
CA GLU A 75 41.71 -9.33 30.75
C GLU A 75 40.96 -8.03 31.12
N LYS A 76 40.39 -7.33 30.13
CA LYS A 76 39.35 -6.33 30.33
C LYS A 76 38.08 -6.86 29.67
N GLU A 77 36.95 -6.90 30.39
CA GLU A 77 35.63 -7.30 29.89
C GLU A 77 35.15 -6.42 28.72
N ARG A 78 35.72 -6.64 27.54
CA ARG A 78 35.38 -5.89 26.33
C ARG A 78 34.09 -6.46 25.75
N GLN A 79 33.02 -5.70 25.90
CA GLN A 79 31.66 -6.05 25.44
C GLN A 79 31.64 -6.48 23.97
N ALA A 80 32.47 -5.92 23.09
CA ALA A 80 32.57 -6.33 21.69
C ALA A 80 33.14 -7.73 21.50
N ILE A 81 34.22 -8.10 22.20
CA ILE A 81 34.81 -9.43 22.08
C ILE A 81 33.86 -10.46 22.68
N SER A 82 33.24 -10.13 23.82
CA SER A 82 32.15 -10.95 24.38
C SER A 82 30.98 -11.07 23.40
N PHE A 83 30.54 -10.00 22.75
CA PHE A 83 29.45 -10.06 21.77
C PHE A 83 29.84 -10.87 20.53
N ILE A 84 30.97 -10.59 19.87
CA ILE A 84 31.41 -11.34 18.67
C ILE A 84 31.58 -12.83 19.00
N THR A 85 32.17 -13.16 20.15
CA THR A 85 32.46 -14.55 20.54
C THR A 85 31.19 -15.27 21.02
N ASN A 86 30.41 -14.66 21.92
CA ASN A 86 29.16 -15.25 22.44
C ASN A 86 28.03 -15.24 21.41
N ALA A 87 28.03 -14.32 20.46
CA ALA A 87 27.05 -14.33 19.38
C ALA A 87 27.32 -15.44 18.36
N GLY A 88 28.42 -16.21 18.46
CA GLY A 88 28.72 -17.29 17.52
C GLY A 88 29.21 -16.81 16.15
N PHE A 89 29.76 -15.59 16.05
CA PHE A 89 30.28 -15.06 14.78
C PHE A 89 31.37 -15.96 14.18
N PHE A 90 32.34 -16.35 15.00
CA PHE A 90 33.49 -17.17 14.57
C PHE A 90 33.11 -18.62 14.24
N GLU A 91 32.03 -19.15 14.85
CA GLU A 91 31.54 -20.52 14.59
C GLU A 91 31.03 -20.69 13.16
N ASN A 92 30.68 -19.58 12.49
CA ASN A 92 30.17 -19.59 11.12
C ASN A 92 31.28 -19.38 10.06
N LEU A 93 32.56 -19.30 10.46
CA LEU A 93 33.67 -19.02 9.56
C LEU A 93 34.28 -20.29 8.96
N SER A 94 34.74 -20.19 7.70
CA SER A 94 35.40 -21.29 6.99
C SER A 94 36.82 -21.57 7.50
N GLU A 95 37.36 -22.75 7.22
CA GLU A 95 38.75 -23.15 7.51
C GLU A 95 39.85 -22.21 6.95
N ARG A 96 39.51 -21.32 6.02
CA ARG A 96 40.44 -20.31 5.44
C ARG A 96 40.56 -19.02 6.25
N VAL A 97 39.97 -18.97 7.44
CA VAL A 97 40.07 -17.85 8.36
C VAL A 97 40.93 -18.26 9.54
N GLU A 98 42.08 -17.60 9.69
CA GLU A 98 42.90 -17.74 10.89
C GLU A 98 42.41 -16.76 11.96
N ILE A 99 42.37 -17.21 13.21
CA ILE A 99 42.00 -16.35 14.33
C ILE A 99 43.12 -16.41 15.36
N SER A 100 43.82 -15.29 15.50
CA SER A 100 44.90 -15.13 16.46
C SER A 100 44.30 -14.81 17.84
N ASN A 101 44.80 -15.48 18.88
CA ASN A 101 44.39 -15.29 20.29
C ASN A 101 42.92 -15.67 20.60
N LEU A 102 42.35 -16.66 19.91
CA LEU A 102 41.02 -17.16 20.25
C LEU A 102 41.05 -17.84 21.65
N PRO A 103 40.18 -17.45 22.60
CA PRO A 103 40.11 -18.14 23.90
C PRO A 103 39.73 -19.62 23.75
N ILE A 104 40.50 -20.50 24.38
CA ILE A 104 40.49 -21.97 24.21
C ILE A 104 39.20 -22.65 24.75
N GLN A 105 38.33 -21.92 25.46
CA GLN A 105 37.09 -22.47 26.03
C GLN A 105 35.87 -21.61 25.69
N TYR A 106 35.36 -21.70 24.46
CA TYR A 106 34.01 -21.22 24.16
C TYR A 106 33.31 -22.21 23.22
N LYS A 107 32.49 -23.08 23.83
CA LYS A 107 31.37 -23.72 23.15
C LYS A 107 30.13 -23.09 23.74
N ASN A 108 29.43 -22.26 22.96
CA ASN A 108 28.16 -21.76 23.43
C ASN A 108 27.15 -22.91 23.34
N SER A 109 26.65 -23.40 24.48
CA SER A 109 25.62 -24.45 24.51
C SER A 109 24.21 -23.92 24.28
N GLY A 110 24.08 -22.66 23.83
CA GLY A 110 22.82 -21.92 23.70
C GLY A 110 22.56 -21.38 22.30
N LEU A 111 21.48 -20.60 22.17
CA LEU A 111 21.09 -19.95 20.92
C LEU A 111 22.03 -18.80 20.53
N SER A 112 22.48 -18.81 19.28
CA SER A 112 23.46 -17.87 18.74
C SER A 112 22.83 -16.51 18.42
N ALA A 113 23.36 -15.42 18.99
CA ALA A 113 22.90 -14.05 18.72
C ALA A 113 23.33 -13.51 17.33
N PHE A 114 24.23 -14.22 16.64
CA PHE A 114 24.55 -14.07 15.23
C PHE A 114 24.26 -15.39 14.51
N LYS A 115 23.53 -15.34 13.40
CA LYS A 115 23.18 -16.53 12.63
C LYS A 115 23.17 -16.24 11.13
N THR A 116 23.58 -17.21 10.33
CA THR A 116 23.42 -17.18 8.89
C THR A 116 22.30 -18.13 8.45
N PHE A 117 21.56 -17.72 7.43
CA PHE A 117 20.52 -18.51 6.78
C PHE A 117 20.77 -18.55 5.28
N ASN A 118 20.71 -19.76 4.72
CA ASN A 118 20.83 -19.99 3.28
C ASN A 118 19.49 -20.33 2.63
N ASN A 119 18.44 -20.60 3.40
CA ASN A 119 17.12 -20.98 2.89
C ASN A 119 16.02 -20.79 3.95
N SER A 120 14.75 -20.85 3.51
CA SER A 120 13.59 -20.70 4.39
C SER A 120 13.44 -21.79 5.46
N PRO A 121 13.74 -23.09 5.20
CA PRO A 121 13.74 -24.12 6.24
C PRO A 121 14.70 -23.85 7.42
N GLU A 122 15.91 -23.33 7.16
CA GLU A 122 16.86 -22.94 8.21
C GLU A 122 16.31 -21.81 9.09
N LEU A 123 15.70 -20.80 8.46
CA LEU A 123 15.03 -19.70 9.17
C LEU A 123 13.89 -20.22 10.05
N GLU A 124 13.04 -21.10 9.51
CA GLU A 124 11.91 -21.65 10.26
C GLU A 124 12.36 -22.50 11.45
N THR A 125 13.41 -23.31 11.27
CA THR A 125 14.04 -24.07 12.36
C THR A 125 14.52 -23.14 13.48
N PHE A 126 15.17 -22.03 13.13
CA PHE A 126 15.64 -21.05 14.10
C PHE A 126 14.47 -20.35 14.82
N ARG A 127 13.41 -19.96 14.08
CA ARG A 127 12.19 -19.37 14.67
C ARG A 127 11.51 -20.29 15.67
N GLN A 128 11.48 -21.59 15.39
CA GLN A 128 10.94 -22.60 16.31
C GLN A 128 11.81 -22.74 17.56
N ALA A 129 13.13 -22.65 17.43
CA ALA A 129 14.06 -22.73 18.57
C ALA A 129 13.91 -21.54 19.53
N ILE A 130 13.51 -20.37 19.04
CA ILE A 130 13.19 -19.17 19.84
C ILE A 130 11.69 -19.01 20.13
N SER A 131 10.92 -20.10 20.10
CA SER A 131 9.45 -20.04 20.24
C SER A 131 8.97 -19.62 21.64
N SER A 132 9.76 -19.81 22.68
CA SER A 132 9.42 -19.37 24.04
C SER A 132 10.06 -18.01 24.37
N THR A 133 9.42 -17.25 25.26
CA THR A 133 9.96 -16.00 25.80
C THR A 133 11.31 -16.23 26.48
N GLU A 134 11.48 -17.38 27.14
CA GLU A 134 12.74 -17.77 27.79
C GLU A 134 13.87 -17.96 26.77
N SER A 135 13.64 -18.72 25.70
CA SER A 135 14.61 -18.91 24.61
C SER A 135 14.96 -17.60 23.91
N CYS A 136 13.98 -16.70 23.72
CA CYS A 136 14.23 -15.36 23.18
C CYS A 136 15.05 -14.48 24.16
N ASN A 137 14.81 -14.57 25.45
CA ASN A 137 15.57 -13.81 26.46
C ASN A 137 17.02 -14.31 26.54
N GLN A 138 17.25 -15.62 26.38
CA GLN A 138 18.60 -16.20 26.26
C GLN A 138 19.39 -15.62 25.08
N LEU A 139 18.72 -15.33 23.95
CA LEU A 139 19.33 -14.71 22.77
C LEU A 139 19.95 -13.33 23.06
N LEU A 140 19.34 -12.56 23.97
CA LEU A 140 19.81 -11.22 24.35
C LEU A 140 20.72 -11.20 25.58
N GLY A 141 20.88 -12.35 26.26
CA GLY A 141 21.54 -12.40 27.57
C GLY A 141 20.81 -11.62 28.67
N ALA A 142 19.49 -11.41 28.51
CA ALA A 142 18.69 -10.57 29.39
C ALA A 142 17.81 -11.41 30.33
N SER A 143 17.72 -11.01 31.60
CA SER A 143 16.81 -11.62 32.59
C SER A 143 15.43 -10.97 32.65
N ASP A 144 15.22 -9.83 31.96
CA ASP A 144 14.04 -8.99 32.18
C ASP A 144 13.02 -9.06 31.05
N ASN A 145 11.78 -8.74 31.40
CA ASN A 145 10.62 -8.75 30.52
C ASN A 145 10.62 -7.54 29.56
N ILE A 146 11.05 -7.75 28.31
CA ILE A 146 11.06 -6.74 27.24
C ILE A 146 9.79 -6.93 26.39
N ASP A 147 9.01 -5.86 26.19
CA ASP A 147 7.71 -5.92 25.50
C ASP A 147 7.79 -6.54 24.09
N VAL A 148 8.76 -6.13 23.26
CA VAL A 148 8.92 -6.67 21.89
C VAL A 148 9.19 -8.18 21.87
N ILE A 149 9.70 -8.74 22.97
CA ILE A 149 9.94 -10.19 23.12
C ILE A 149 8.72 -10.87 23.73
N ARG A 150 8.21 -10.33 24.84
CA ARG A 150 7.03 -10.83 25.53
C ARG A 150 5.83 -10.94 24.61
N ASP A 151 5.64 -9.92 23.78
CA ASP A 151 4.51 -9.82 22.88
C ASP A 151 4.70 -10.68 21.61
N GLY A 152 5.86 -11.34 21.44
CA GLY A 152 6.20 -12.18 20.29
C GLY A 152 6.64 -11.40 19.04
N ASP A 153 6.59 -10.07 19.08
CA ASP A 153 6.90 -9.16 17.96
C ASP A 153 8.30 -9.40 17.36
N LEU A 154 9.30 -9.71 18.19
CA LEU A 154 10.66 -10.06 17.75
C LEU A 154 10.66 -11.28 16.81
N ARG A 155 9.98 -12.36 17.21
CA ARG A 155 9.97 -13.64 16.49
C ARG A 155 9.03 -13.60 15.29
N ASP A 156 7.83 -13.08 15.51
CA ASP A 156 6.71 -13.18 14.57
C ASP A 156 6.77 -12.12 13.48
N ILE A 157 7.31 -10.95 13.78
CA ILE A 157 7.45 -9.84 12.84
C ILE A 157 8.90 -9.64 12.46
N LEU A 158 9.77 -9.28 13.41
CA LEU A 158 11.10 -8.76 13.05
C LEU A 158 11.98 -9.82 12.39
N ILE A 159 12.15 -10.98 13.03
CA ILE A 159 12.95 -12.08 12.48
C ILE A 159 12.31 -12.63 11.21
N ASN A 160 10.99 -12.82 11.21
CA ASN A 160 10.30 -13.37 10.06
C ASN A 160 10.41 -12.45 8.83
N GLU A 161 9.94 -11.21 8.94
CA GLU A 161 9.85 -10.29 7.80
C GLU A 161 11.24 -9.85 7.33
N LEU A 162 12.17 -9.51 8.24
CA LEU A 162 13.51 -9.08 7.84
C LEU A 162 14.30 -10.22 7.17
N CYS A 163 14.29 -11.42 7.75
CA CYS A 163 15.05 -12.54 7.18
C CYS A 163 14.40 -13.10 5.91
N GLN A 164 13.06 -13.18 5.83
CA GLN A 164 12.38 -13.56 4.59
C GLN A 164 12.67 -12.55 3.48
N ASN A 165 12.61 -11.25 3.78
CA ASN A 165 12.98 -10.20 2.82
C ASN A 165 14.43 -10.35 2.37
N GLY A 166 15.36 -10.60 3.30
CA GLY A 166 16.76 -10.89 2.98
C GLY A 166 16.94 -12.14 2.10
N LEU A 167 16.14 -13.20 2.30
CA LEU A 167 16.20 -14.41 1.46
C LEU A 167 15.72 -14.13 0.04
N ILE A 168 14.65 -13.34 -0.11
CA ILE A 168 14.09 -12.98 -1.42
C ILE A 168 15.05 -12.03 -2.17
N HIS A 169 15.50 -10.95 -1.53
CA HIS A 169 16.33 -9.92 -2.18
C HIS A 169 17.81 -10.29 -2.24
N GLY A 170 18.23 -11.21 -1.39
CA GLY A 170 19.56 -11.81 -1.39
C GLY A 170 19.71 -12.96 -2.38
N GLU A 171 18.65 -13.40 -3.05
CA GLU A 171 18.61 -14.65 -3.84
C GLU A 171 19.11 -15.85 -3.03
N SER A 172 18.72 -15.93 -1.76
CA SER A 172 19.18 -16.93 -0.78
C SER A 172 20.70 -16.92 -0.48
N ASN A 173 21.42 -15.85 -0.84
CA ASN A 173 22.84 -15.70 -0.51
C ASN A 173 23.05 -15.16 0.90
N HIS A 174 23.35 -16.08 1.83
CA HIS A 174 23.93 -15.79 3.15
C HIS A 174 23.23 -14.64 3.87
N VAL A 175 21.95 -14.81 4.20
CA VAL A 175 21.25 -13.85 5.06
C VAL A 175 21.85 -13.93 6.46
N ARG A 176 22.24 -12.79 7.02
CA ARG A 176 22.91 -12.70 8.33
C ARG A 176 22.00 -11.96 9.26
N PHE A 177 21.65 -12.60 10.36
CA PHE A 177 20.93 -12.02 11.48
C PHE A 177 21.90 -11.79 12.62
N ALA A 178 21.81 -10.62 13.26
CA ALA A 178 22.54 -10.29 14.46
C ALA A 178 21.64 -9.50 15.40
N VAL A 179 21.74 -9.77 16.70
CA VAL A 179 20.94 -9.07 17.70
C VAL A 179 21.75 -8.80 18.95
N SER A 180 21.58 -7.63 19.54
CA SER A 180 22.27 -7.27 20.77
C SER A 180 21.44 -6.31 21.61
N GLU A 181 21.61 -6.39 22.92
CA GLU A 181 21.09 -5.41 23.85
C GLU A 181 22.18 -4.42 24.25
N PHE A 182 21.82 -3.13 24.28
CA PHE A 182 22.68 -2.07 24.76
C PHE A 182 22.16 -1.47 26.07
N PRO A 183 22.99 -1.46 27.14
CA PRO A 183 22.59 -0.94 28.45
C PRO A 183 22.48 0.59 28.43
N LEU A 184 21.90 1.16 29.48
CA LEU A 184 21.77 2.61 29.67
C LEU A 184 23.16 3.27 29.67
N ASN A 185 23.32 4.32 28.88
CA ASN A 185 24.55 5.10 28.81
C ASN A 185 24.21 6.58 28.54
N PRO A 186 24.40 7.48 29.52
CA PRO A 186 24.06 8.91 29.41
C PRO A 186 24.80 9.64 28.28
N ASP A 187 26.04 9.26 27.97
CA ASP A 187 26.88 9.93 26.98
C ASP A 187 26.33 9.80 25.55
N ARG A 188 25.44 8.82 25.33
CA ARG A 188 24.76 8.62 24.03
C ARG A 188 23.75 9.71 23.70
N SER A 189 23.33 10.50 24.69
CA SER A 189 22.45 11.67 24.46
C SER A 189 23.03 12.70 23.49
N ASN A 190 24.36 12.76 23.36
CA ASN A 190 25.05 13.69 22.46
C ASN A 190 25.32 13.11 21.06
N HIS A 191 24.88 11.88 20.76
CA HIS A 191 25.20 11.21 19.51
C HIS A 191 24.13 11.44 18.44
N LYS A 192 24.52 11.97 17.27
CA LYS A 192 23.61 12.36 16.17
C LYS A 192 22.56 11.32 15.75
N TYR A 193 22.85 10.02 15.90
CA TYR A 193 21.92 8.94 15.53
C TYR A 193 21.25 8.24 16.73
N LEU A 194 21.61 8.60 17.97
CA LEU A 194 21.13 7.97 19.20
C LEU A 194 20.55 8.97 20.22
N ASP A 195 20.66 10.27 19.95
CA ASP A 195 20.15 11.38 20.74
C ASP A 195 18.67 11.20 21.10
N THR A 196 17.86 10.71 20.16
CA THR A 196 16.43 10.46 20.36
C THR A 196 16.11 9.40 21.40
N PHE A 197 17.06 8.53 21.73
CA PHE A 197 16.91 7.57 22.82
C PHE A 197 17.33 8.15 24.19
N GLY A 198 17.90 9.35 24.23
CA GLY A 198 18.19 10.09 25.48
C GLY A 198 19.07 9.31 26.46
N GLY A 199 19.97 8.46 25.95
CA GLY A 199 20.83 7.60 26.77
C GLY A 199 20.17 6.35 27.36
N LYS A 200 18.89 6.08 27.07
CA LYS A 200 18.17 4.87 27.54
C LYS A 200 18.77 3.58 26.97
N SER A 201 18.49 2.46 27.62
CA SER A 201 18.79 1.13 27.07
C SER A 201 17.90 0.83 25.86
N TYR A 202 18.43 0.07 24.92
CA TYR A 202 17.77 -0.28 23.67
C TYR A 202 18.27 -1.62 23.12
N ILE A 203 17.52 -2.19 22.18
CA ILE A 203 17.87 -3.42 21.47
C ILE A 203 18.15 -3.05 20.01
N GLU A 204 19.15 -3.68 19.43
CA GLU A 204 19.45 -3.63 18.00
C GLU A 204 19.25 -5.00 17.36
N ILE A 205 18.54 -5.01 16.24
CA ILE A 205 18.35 -6.19 15.40
C ILE A 205 18.81 -5.83 14.00
N ALA A 206 19.85 -6.50 13.52
CA ALA A 206 20.36 -6.32 12.17
C ALA A 206 20.08 -7.57 11.33
N VAL A 207 19.64 -7.34 10.10
CA VAL A 207 19.59 -8.35 9.05
C VAL A 207 20.31 -7.82 7.83
N SER A 208 21.11 -8.67 7.18
CA SER A 208 21.74 -8.31 5.93
C SER A 208 21.79 -9.46 4.94
N ASP A 209 21.82 -9.13 3.66
CA ASP A 209 22.01 -10.08 2.56
C ASP A 209 23.29 -9.77 1.76
N SER A 210 23.54 -10.52 0.69
CA SER A 210 24.67 -10.31 -0.23
C SER A 210 24.26 -10.19 -1.69
N GLY A 211 22.96 -10.12 -1.96
CA GLY A 211 22.41 -10.19 -3.30
C GLY A 211 22.31 -8.82 -3.99
N PRO A 212 21.46 -8.74 -5.03
CA PRO A 212 21.10 -7.48 -5.69
C PRO A 212 20.60 -6.40 -4.73
N GLY A 213 19.90 -6.82 -3.67
CA GLY A 213 19.38 -5.94 -2.63
C GLY A 213 18.13 -5.16 -3.05
N ILE A 214 17.60 -4.40 -2.11
CA ILE A 214 16.25 -3.83 -2.15
C ILE A 214 16.07 -2.76 -3.24
N ILE A 215 17.14 -2.03 -3.57
CA ILE A 215 17.10 -0.98 -4.60
C ILE A 215 16.90 -1.61 -5.98
N GLU A 216 17.69 -2.63 -6.30
CA GLU A 216 17.63 -3.28 -7.60
C GLU A 216 16.29 -4.00 -7.78
N THR A 217 15.85 -4.74 -6.75
CA THR A 217 14.60 -5.52 -6.80
C THR A 217 13.33 -4.65 -6.87
N LEU A 218 13.33 -3.47 -6.25
CA LEU A 218 12.15 -2.58 -6.23
C LEU A 218 12.17 -1.48 -7.31
N SER A 219 13.31 -1.22 -7.95
CA SER A 219 13.46 -0.13 -8.94
C SER A 219 12.32 -0.08 -9.97
N LYS A 220 11.93 -1.23 -10.52
CA LYS A 220 10.88 -1.37 -11.54
C LYS A 220 9.45 -1.41 -10.98
N LYS A 221 9.30 -1.43 -9.65
CA LYS A 221 8.00 -1.56 -8.95
C LYS A 221 7.57 -0.26 -8.28
N LEU A 222 8.43 0.75 -8.24
CA LEU A 222 8.10 2.07 -7.68
C LEU A 222 7.01 2.76 -8.52
N PRO A 223 5.86 3.14 -7.94
CA PRO A 223 4.85 3.88 -8.67
C PRO A 223 5.35 5.23 -9.18
N SER A 224 4.88 5.63 -10.36
CA SER A 224 5.11 6.97 -10.91
C SER A 224 4.55 8.02 -9.96
N GLY A 225 5.38 9.01 -9.59
CA GLY A 225 4.98 10.07 -8.65
C GLY A 225 4.99 9.67 -7.17
N TYR A 226 5.51 8.50 -6.81
CA TYR A 226 5.69 8.16 -5.39
C TYR A 226 6.66 9.12 -4.70
N HIS A 227 6.22 9.74 -3.62
CA HIS A 227 7.06 10.52 -2.71
C HIS A 227 6.89 10.01 -1.27
N PRO A 228 8.01 9.84 -0.53
CA PRO A 228 7.95 9.52 0.89
C PRO A 228 7.34 10.69 1.66
N VAL A 229 6.73 10.37 2.81
CA VAL A 229 6.19 11.36 3.74
C VAL A 229 7.16 11.48 4.92
N GLY A 230 7.63 12.69 5.25
CA GLY A 230 8.59 12.90 6.34
C GLY A 230 9.08 14.36 6.42
N LYS A 231 9.45 14.81 7.63
CA LYS A 231 9.76 16.23 7.93
C LYS A 231 11.13 16.69 7.38
N PHE A 232 12.09 15.77 7.29
CA PHE A 232 13.46 16.06 6.86
C PHE A 232 13.86 15.24 5.63
N ILE A 233 12.99 15.18 4.63
CA ILE A 233 13.41 14.64 3.34
C ILE A 233 14.39 15.66 2.73
N ASP A 234 15.68 15.33 2.68
CA ASP A 234 16.65 16.20 2.02
C ASP A 234 16.21 16.46 0.58
N ASN A 235 16.21 17.72 0.15
CA ASN A 235 15.59 18.20 -1.11
C ASN A 235 16.16 17.53 -2.38
N SER A 236 17.22 16.72 -2.26
CA SER A 236 17.79 15.93 -3.35
C SER A 236 16.96 14.70 -3.78
N ASN A 237 15.89 14.31 -3.06
CA ASN A 237 14.92 13.27 -3.45
C ASN A 237 15.54 12.07 -4.19
N ASN A 238 16.69 11.56 -3.71
CA ASN A 238 17.42 10.55 -4.46
C ASN A 238 16.57 9.28 -4.60
N GLU A 239 16.71 8.60 -5.74
CA GLU A 239 15.89 7.43 -6.08
C GLU A 239 15.97 6.35 -5.00
N ALA A 240 17.15 6.17 -4.38
CA ALA A 240 17.37 5.22 -3.31
C ALA A 240 16.50 5.49 -2.06
N THR A 241 16.34 6.75 -1.65
CA THR A 241 15.48 7.13 -0.52
C THR A 241 14.03 6.82 -0.84
N ARG A 242 13.57 7.13 -2.06
CA ARG A 242 12.20 6.82 -2.51
C ARG A 242 11.94 5.31 -2.50
N LEU A 243 12.88 4.52 -3.01
CA LEU A 243 12.78 3.05 -3.04
C LEU A 243 12.80 2.43 -1.64
N ILE A 244 13.70 2.89 -0.77
CA ILE A 244 13.76 2.41 0.62
C ILE A 244 12.47 2.76 1.36
N SER A 245 11.97 4.00 1.25
CA SER A 245 10.68 4.36 1.86
C SER A 245 9.53 3.54 1.28
N TYR A 246 9.52 3.31 -0.03
CA TYR A 246 8.51 2.48 -0.67
C TYR A 246 8.54 1.05 -0.14
N ALA A 247 9.70 0.46 0.18
CA ALA A 247 9.79 -0.88 0.75
C ALA A 247 9.04 -1.08 2.08
N PHE A 248 8.75 0.01 2.79
CA PHE A 248 8.00 0.01 4.04
C PHE A 248 6.51 0.34 3.86
N GLU A 249 6.04 0.53 2.63
CA GLU A 249 4.62 0.78 2.32
C GLU A 249 3.82 -0.52 2.29
N PHE A 250 2.53 -0.45 2.63
CA PHE A 250 1.63 -1.60 2.73
C PHE A 250 1.60 -2.46 1.45
N SER A 251 1.46 -1.81 0.30
CA SER A 251 1.35 -2.45 -1.01
C SER A 251 2.70 -2.65 -1.69
N SER A 252 3.81 -2.47 -0.98
CA SER A 252 5.13 -2.66 -1.55
C SER A 252 5.40 -4.14 -1.79
N THR A 253 5.78 -4.50 -3.02
CA THR A 253 6.13 -5.89 -3.33
C THR A 253 7.15 -5.95 -4.46
N SER A 254 8.17 -6.78 -4.26
CA SER A 254 9.07 -7.22 -5.33
C SER A 254 8.58 -8.51 -6.01
N ASN A 255 7.57 -9.18 -5.44
CA ASN A 255 7.06 -10.49 -5.89
C ASN A 255 5.52 -10.50 -5.91
N GLU A 256 4.94 -10.07 -7.04
CA GLU A 256 3.47 -9.99 -7.22
C GLU A 256 2.82 -11.40 -7.20
N ASP A 257 3.51 -12.42 -7.72
CA ASP A 257 2.99 -13.79 -7.74
C ASP A 257 2.88 -14.40 -6.34
N GLU A 258 3.86 -14.14 -5.47
CA GLU A 258 3.81 -14.59 -4.08
C GLU A 258 2.74 -13.85 -3.27
N ARG A 259 2.54 -12.55 -3.53
CA ARG A 259 1.41 -11.79 -2.98
C ARG A 259 0.08 -12.44 -3.39
N ARG A 260 -0.07 -12.79 -4.67
CA ARG A 260 -1.26 -13.48 -5.19
C ARG A 260 -1.46 -14.85 -4.54
N LYS A 261 -0.41 -15.67 -4.42
CA LYS A 261 -0.47 -16.98 -3.73
C LYS A 261 -0.84 -16.85 -2.25
N ARG A 262 -0.37 -15.81 -1.57
CA ARG A 262 -0.74 -15.53 -0.17
C ARG A 262 -2.23 -15.20 -0.05
N LEU A 263 -2.76 -14.40 -0.98
CA LEU A 263 -4.17 -14.10 -1.08
C LEU A 263 -5.01 -15.35 -1.38
N GLU A 264 -4.57 -16.19 -2.32
CA GLU A 264 -5.22 -17.47 -2.65
C GLU A 264 -5.28 -18.40 -1.45
N ARG A 265 -4.18 -18.52 -0.70
CA ARG A 265 -4.15 -19.33 0.52
C ARG A 265 -5.15 -18.82 1.56
N ILE A 266 -5.15 -17.52 1.83
CA ILE A 266 -6.11 -16.90 2.78
C ILE A 266 -7.55 -17.07 2.30
N TYR A 267 -7.76 -16.96 0.99
CA TYR A 267 -9.06 -17.20 0.38
C TYR A 267 -9.48 -18.68 0.43
N SER A 268 -8.54 -19.63 0.46
CA SER A 268 -8.84 -21.05 0.62
C SER A 268 -9.09 -21.46 2.08
N GLU A 269 -8.50 -20.74 3.04
CA GLU A 269 -8.65 -21.02 4.46
C GLU A 269 -10.08 -20.74 4.93
N ASN A 270 -10.71 -21.68 5.64
CA ASN A 270 -12.05 -21.49 6.21
C ASN A 270 -11.97 -20.65 7.50
N LYS A 271 -11.51 -19.42 7.35
CA LYS A 271 -11.48 -18.42 8.42
C LYS A 271 -12.77 -17.61 8.41
N ILE A 272 -13.21 -17.23 9.59
CA ILE A 272 -14.41 -16.40 9.76
C ILE A 272 -14.06 -14.91 9.63
N GLU A 273 -12.77 -14.56 9.60
CA GLU A 273 -12.26 -13.20 9.49
C GLU A 273 -11.05 -13.14 8.57
N TYR A 274 -10.87 -11.99 7.92
CA TYR A 274 -9.77 -11.71 7.03
C TYR A 274 -8.98 -10.52 7.55
N GLU A 275 -7.67 -10.72 7.68
CA GLU A 275 -6.73 -9.71 8.12
C GLU A 275 -6.17 -8.94 6.93
N ALA A 276 -5.54 -7.80 7.21
CA ALA A 276 -4.74 -7.10 6.23
C ALA A 276 -3.52 -7.93 5.82
N ILE A 277 -3.19 -7.91 4.53
CA ILE A 277 -2.09 -8.70 3.97
C ILE A 277 -1.04 -7.72 3.44
N PRO A 278 -0.32 -6.99 4.32
CA PRO A 278 0.77 -6.16 3.86
C PRO A 278 1.88 -7.05 3.28
N THR A 279 2.69 -6.47 2.42
CA THR A 279 3.92 -7.06 1.90
C THR A 279 5.11 -6.14 2.18
N GLY A 280 6.30 -6.61 1.81
CA GLY A 280 7.54 -5.87 2.06
C GLY A 280 7.84 -5.79 3.55
N LEU A 281 8.24 -4.61 4.02
CA LEU A 281 8.70 -4.39 5.39
C LEU A 281 7.70 -3.56 6.23
N PHE A 282 6.45 -3.45 5.79
CA PHE A 282 5.43 -2.62 6.42
C PHE A 282 5.19 -2.94 7.91
N TYR A 283 5.22 -4.22 8.29
CA TYR A 283 5.10 -4.63 9.70
C TYR A 283 6.27 -4.14 10.54
N VAL A 284 7.49 -4.25 10.02
CA VAL A 284 8.71 -3.77 10.68
C VAL A 284 8.61 -2.26 10.92
N TYR A 285 8.14 -1.51 9.94
CA TYR A 285 7.89 -0.07 10.05
C TYR A 285 6.87 0.26 11.13
N SER A 286 5.71 -0.39 11.07
CA SER A 286 4.60 -0.15 11.98
C SER A 286 4.99 -0.48 13.43
N LEU A 287 5.78 -1.55 13.61
CA LEU A 287 6.32 -1.95 14.90
C LEU A 287 7.36 -0.95 15.41
N ALA A 288 8.32 -0.54 14.57
CA ALA A 288 9.28 0.50 14.93
C ALA A 288 8.57 1.79 15.35
N LYS A 289 7.48 2.17 14.68
CA LYS A 289 6.66 3.33 15.06
C LYS A 289 5.95 3.15 16.40
N SER A 290 5.34 1.99 16.65
CA SER A 290 4.59 1.73 17.89
C SER A 290 5.48 1.69 19.14
N TYR A 291 6.76 1.36 18.98
CA TYR A 291 7.74 1.37 20.08
C TYR A 291 8.60 2.64 20.13
N GLY A 292 8.40 3.62 19.24
CA GLY A 292 9.24 4.81 19.18
C GLY A 292 10.70 4.51 18.80
N GLY A 293 10.89 3.57 17.88
CA GLY A 293 12.17 3.05 17.43
C GLY A 293 12.81 3.82 16.27
N GLN A 294 13.83 3.22 15.68
CA GLN A 294 14.55 3.75 14.53
C GLN A 294 14.89 2.61 13.57
N ILE A 295 14.77 2.85 12.27
CA ILE A 295 15.18 1.94 11.21
C ILE A 295 16.37 2.56 10.48
N ILE A 296 17.40 1.78 10.17
CA ILE A 296 18.54 2.19 9.36
C ILE A 296 18.70 1.17 8.25
N VAL A 297 18.67 1.63 7.00
CA VAL A 297 18.86 0.80 5.81
C VAL A 297 20.12 1.28 5.10
N ARG A 298 21.11 0.41 5.01
CA ARG A 298 22.33 0.60 4.21
C ARG A 298 22.24 -0.29 2.98
N THR A 299 22.35 0.30 1.81
CA THR A 299 22.48 -0.39 0.52
C THR A 299 23.92 -0.28 0.05
N ALA A 300 24.21 -0.66 -1.20
CA ALA A 300 25.56 -0.62 -1.73
C ALA A 300 26.24 0.76 -1.58
N ASP A 301 25.53 1.86 -1.86
CA ASP A 301 26.14 3.20 -1.84
C ASP A 301 25.37 4.25 -1.04
N THR A 302 24.24 3.86 -0.43
CA THR A 302 23.33 4.78 0.26
C THR A 302 22.97 4.24 1.65
N LEU A 303 22.82 5.14 2.61
CA LEU A 303 22.29 4.86 3.94
C LEU A 303 21.13 5.80 4.20
N VAL A 304 20.01 5.22 4.62
CA VAL A 304 18.80 5.93 5.03
C VAL A 304 18.51 5.56 6.48
N SER A 305 18.36 6.55 7.35
CA SER A 305 17.87 6.37 8.71
C SER A 305 16.49 6.99 8.84
N ILE A 306 15.51 6.21 9.28
CA ILE A 306 14.15 6.63 9.57
C ILE A 306 13.97 6.57 11.08
N ASN A 307 13.87 7.73 11.71
CA ASN A 307 13.63 7.84 13.14
C ASN A 307 12.14 8.04 13.39
N LEU A 308 11.57 7.11 14.18
CA LEU A 308 10.15 7.00 14.48
C LEU A 308 9.86 7.25 15.97
N SER A 309 10.84 7.78 16.71
CA SER A 309 10.71 8.11 18.14
C SER A 309 9.71 9.23 18.41
N THR A 310 9.41 10.07 17.43
CA THR A 310 8.42 11.14 17.54
C THR A 310 7.11 10.77 16.84
N PRO A 311 5.95 10.80 17.54
CA PRO A 311 4.67 10.40 16.95
C PRO A 311 4.15 11.39 15.88
N SER A 312 4.72 12.59 15.81
CA SER A 312 4.24 13.68 14.94
C SER A 312 4.84 13.68 13.54
N ASN A 313 6.05 13.17 13.36
CA ASN A 313 6.73 13.20 12.07
C ASN A 313 7.85 12.18 12.02
N ASP A 314 7.96 11.52 10.87
CA ASP A 314 9.08 10.64 10.56
C ASP A 314 10.28 11.53 10.17
N ILE A 315 11.42 11.33 10.84
CA ILE A 315 12.67 12.04 10.54
C ILE A 315 13.54 11.12 9.70
N ILE A 316 13.69 11.47 8.42
CA ILE A 316 14.48 10.69 7.46
C ILE A 316 15.83 11.38 7.27
N TYR A 317 16.93 10.64 7.37
CA TYR A 317 18.28 11.12 7.09
C TYR A 317 18.94 10.24 6.05
N THR A 318 19.50 10.85 4.99
CA THR A 318 20.16 10.13 3.90
C THR A 318 21.63 10.50 3.80
N LYS A 319 22.49 9.51 3.56
CA LYS A 319 23.91 9.68 3.21
C LYS A 319 24.23 8.81 2.01
N SER A 320 24.83 9.40 0.97
CA SER A 320 25.28 8.70 -0.24
C SER A 320 26.81 8.61 -0.33
N ASN A 321 27.32 7.98 -1.41
CA ASN A 321 28.74 7.78 -1.67
C ASN A 321 29.44 6.92 -0.61
N LEU A 322 28.73 5.89 -0.14
CA LEU A 322 29.30 4.86 0.71
C LEU A 322 30.18 3.90 -0.08
N THR A 323 30.95 3.10 0.64
CA THR A 323 31.72 2.03 0.04
C THR A 323 30.80 0.92 -0.43
N ARG A 324 30.88 0.57 -1.71
CA ARG A 324 30.08 -0.49 -2.32
C ARG A 324 30.39 -1.85 -1.72
N ILE A 325 29.49 -2.29 -0.84
CA ILE A 325 29.37 -3.68 -0.39
C ILE A 325 28.05 -4.24 -0.94
N PRO A 326 28.03 -5.45 -1.51
CA PRO A 326 26.81 -6.07 -2.02
C PRO A 326 25.71 -6.24 -0.95
N GLY A 327 24.46 -6.26 -1.41
CA GLY A 327 23.29 -6.53 -0.59
C GLY A 327 22.67 -5.32 0.12
N THR A 328 21.65 -5.62 0.92
CA THR A 328 20.97 -4.67 1.81
C THR A 328 21.28 -5.03 3.25
N HIS A 329 21.49 -4.02 4.09
CA HIS A 329 21.70 -4.20 5.52
C HIS A 329 20.70 -3.32 6.28
N ILE A 330 19.78 -3.95 6.99
CA ILE A 330 18.72 -3.29 7.75
C ILE A 330 19.03 -3.46 9.23
N LEU A 331 18.97 -2.37 9.97
CA LEU A 331 19.08 -2.32 11.43
C LEU A 331 17.80 -1.70 11.98
N VAL A 332 17.18 -2.37 12.94
CA VAL A 332 16.04 -1.85 13.69
C VAL A 332 16.43 -1.69 15.15
N ARG A 333 16.08 -0.54 15.72
CA ARG A 333 16.37 -0.15 17.09
C ARG A 333 15.09 0.08 17.88
N PHE A 334 15.02 -0.50 19.07
CA PHE A 334 13.87 -0.37 19.96
C PHE A 334 14.32 0.07 21.36
N PRO A 335 13.68 1.08 21.98
CA PRO A 335 13.95 1.39 23.37
C PRO A 335 13.46 0.24 24.26
N ARG A 336 14.14 0.01 25.38
CA ARG A 336 13.74 -1.02 26.36
C ARG A 336 12.50 -0.63 27.20
N THR A 337 11.92 0.56 26.97
CA THR A 337 10.83 1.10 27.78
C THR A 337 9.53 0.31 27.66
N ARG A 338 8.80 0.17 28.78
CA ARG A 338 7.60 -0.68 28.99
C ARG A 338 6.29 -0.18 28.38
N ASN A 339 6.30 0.85 27.54
CA ASN A 339 5.07 1.45 27.01
C ASN A 339 5.19 1.66 25.51
N ARG A 340 4.27 1.06 24.75
CA ARG A 340 4.02 1.44 23.36
C ARG A 340 3.67 2.92 23.31
N VAL A 341 4.24 3.63 22.34
CA VAL A 341 3.86 5.00 22.04
C VAL A 341 2.49 4.93 21.39
N THR A 342 1.43 5.25 22.15
CA THR A 342 0.15 5.61 21.52
C THR A 342 0.44 6.88 20.72
N PRO A 343 0.28 6.89 19.38
CA PRO A 343 0.49 8.09 18.60
C PRO A 343 -0.46 9.15 19.15
N LYS A 344 0.08 10.21 19.77
CA LYS A 344 -0.74 11.37 20.08
C LYS A 344 -1.22 11.92 18.75
N LEU A 345 -2.55 11.91 18.56
CA LEU A 345 -3.27 12.53 17.44
C LEU A 345 -2.73 13.94 17.23
N ASN A 346 -1.78 14.11 16.33
CA ASN A 346 -1.39 15.46 15.93
C ASN A 346 -2.41 15.92 14.91
N THR A 347 -3.00 17.07 15.21
CA THR A 347 -3.78 17.86 14.27
C THR A 347 -2.92 18.12 13.04
N TYR A 348 -3.37 17.65 11.89
CA TYR A 348 -2.87 18.14 10.60
C TYR A 348 -3.01 19.67 10.59
N PRO A 349 -2.17 20.39 9.83
CA PRO A 349 -2.32 21.83 9.67
C PRO A 349 -3.78 22.14 9.29
N ILE A 350 -4.37 23.07 10.05
CA ILE A 350 -5.76 23.52 9.89
C ILE A 350 -6.00 23.84 8.42
N ILE A 351 -6.87 23.07 7.78
CA ILE A 351 -7.30 23.32 6.41
C ILE A 351 -8.39 24.38 6.51
N ASN A 352 -7.97 25.65 6.54
CA ASN A 352 -8.85 26.73 6.09
C ASN A 352 -8.82 26.70 4.57
N ASP A 353 -9.95 26.38 3.93
CA ASP A 353 -10.52 27.16 2.81
C ASP A 353 -11.64 26.44 2.05
N ASN A 354 -12.41 27.28 1.36
CA ASN A 354 -13.69 27.07 0.68
C ASN A 354 -13.86 25.76 -0.11
N PHE A 355 -15.04 25.16 0.11
CA PHE A 355 -15.55 23.90 -0.41
C PHE A 355 -15.52 23.74 -1.94
N GLU A 356 -15.56 24.84 -2.69
CA GLU A 356 -15.55 24.84 -4.16
C GLU A 356 -14.18 24.45 -4.77
N ASN A 357 -13.10 24.44 -3.97
CA ASN A 357 -11.74 24.21 -4.46
C ASN A 357 -11.16 22.81 -4.15
N ARG A 358 -11.92 21.87 -3.57
CA ARG A 358 -11.45 20.48 -3.50
C ARG A 358 -11.49 19.88 -4.90
N THR A 359 -10.32 19.68 -5.50
CA THR A 359 -10.20 18.98 -6.79
C THR A 359 -10.65 17.53 -6.64
N HIS A 360 -11.86 17.23 -7.11
CA HIS A 360 -12.32 15.86 -7.33
C HIS A 360 -11.39 15.23 -8.36
N ARG A 361 -10.60 14.24 -7.96
CA ARG A 361 -9.81 13.50 -8.94
C ARG A 361 -9.74 12.02 -8.63
N SER A 362 -10.33 11.32 -9.59
CA SER A 362 -10.16 9.93 -9.95
C SER A 362 -11.13 8.93 -9.35
N ASP A 363 -11.84 8.35 -10.30
CA ASP A 363 -12.62 7.15 -10.16
C ASP A 363 -11.75 5.98 -10.60
N VAL A 364 -11.45 5.07 -9.67
CA VAL A 364 -10.79 3.83 -10.04
C VAL A 364 -11.84 2.88 -10.58
N LEU A 365 -12.00 2.90 -11.90
CA LEU A 365 -12.64 1.84 -12.66
C LEU A 365 -11.56 0.95 -13.25
N THR A 366 -11.52 -0.30 -12.82
CA THR A 366 -10.79 -1.33 -13.57
C THR A 366 -11.77 -1.98 -14.54
N GLN A 367 -11.46 -1.98 -15.83
CA GLN A 367 -12.10 -2.89 -16.78
C GLN A 367 -11.69 -4.31 -16.37
N ILE A 368 -12.56 -5.01 -15.66
CA ILE A 368 -12.26 -6.35 -15.13
C ILE A 368 -12.78 -7.40 -16.11
N PRO A 369 -11.93 -8.29 -16.65
CA PRO A 369 -12.37 -9.41 -17.47
C PRO A 369 -13.30 -10.37 -16.72
N TYR A 370 -14.32 -10.89 -17.42
CA TYR A 370 -15.45 -11.64 -16.86
C TYR A 370 -15.17 -13.10 -16.42
N ASP A 371 -13.98 -13.65 -16.69
CA ASP A 371 -13.68 -15.06 -16.36
C ASP A 371 -13.12 -15.20 -14.94
N LEU A 372 -14.00 -15.59 -14.00
CA LEU A 372 -13.77 -15.57 -12.56
C LEU A 372 -13.51 -16.96 -11.98
N ASP A 373 -12.26 -17.39 -12.09
CA ASP A 373 -11.59 -18.26 -11.10
C ASP A 373 -10.59 -17.44 -10.25
N TRP A 374 -10.58 -16.11 -10.39
CA TRP A 374 -9.42 -15.22 -10.15
C TRP A 374 -9.68 -14.10 -9.11
N GLN A 375 -10.48 -14.32 -8.06
CA GLN A 375 -10.77 -13.32 -7.00
C GLN A 375 -9.48 -12.73 -6.38
N SER A 376 -8.42 -13.54 -6.19
CA SER A 376 -7.12 -13.08 -5.69
C SER A 376 -6.44 -12.07 -6.63
N LYS A 377 -6.50 -12.31 -7.94
CA LYS A 377 -5.98 -11.38 -8.94
C LYS A 377 -6.79 -10.10 -8.97
N LEU A 378 -8.13 -10.20 -8.96
CA LEU A 378 -9.03 -9.05 -8.90
C LEU A 378 -8.67 -8.13 -7.72
N ILE A 379 -8.54 -8.70 -6.52
CA ILE A 379 -8.15 -7.95 -5.31
C ILE A 379 -6.79 -7.27 -5.48
N THR A 380 -5.80 -7.98 -6.04
CA THR A 380 -4.44 -7.45 -6.23
C THR A 380 -4.40 -6.29 -7.23
N GLU A 381 -5.12 -6.40 -8.35
CA GLU A 381 -5.20 -5.34 -9.37
C GLU A 381 -5.94 -4.11 -8.84
N LEU A 382 -7.07 -4.30 -8.13
CA LEU A 382 -7.80 -3.21 -7.49
C LEU A 382 -6.96 -2.51 -6.43
N GLU A 383 -6.30 -3.25 -5.55
CA GLU A 383 -5.39 -2.67 -4.56
C GLU A 383 -4.31 -1.82 -5.22
N LYS A 384 -3.66 -2.34 -6.26
CA LYS A 384 -2.59 -1.63 -6.98
C LYS A 384 -3.12 -0.34 -7.62
N ALA A 385 -4.28 -0.41 -8.26
CA ALA A 385 -4.92 0.75 -8.86
C ALA A 385 -5.30 1.82 -7.81
N VAL A 386 -5.88 1.41 -6.68
CA VAL A 386 -6.22 2.33 -5.58
C VAL A 386 -4.96 2.94 -4.97
N PHE A 387 -3.91 2.15 -4.71
CA PHE A 387 -2.67 2.66 -4.16
C PHE A 387 -1.99 3.66 -5.10
N GLN A 388 -1.92 3.36 -6.41
CA GLN A 388 -1.41 4.28 -7.41
C GLN A 388 -2.22 5.58 -7.45
N GLN A 389 -3.54 5.49 -7.25
CA GLN A 389 -4.40 6.66 -7.22
C GLN A 389 -4.20 7.51 -5.96
N LEU A 390 -4.07 6.89 -4.80
CA LEU A 390 -3.74 7.58 -3.54
C LEU A 390 -2.39 8.30 -3.66
N VAL A 391 -1.40 7.68 -4.30
CA VAL A 391 -0.07 8.26 -4.53
C VAL A 391 -0.12 9.44 -5.50
N SER A 392 -0.81 9.32 -6.63
CA SER A 392 -0.88 10.42 -7.61
C SER A 392 -1.69 11.60 -7.09
N SER A 393 -2.68 11.35 -6.23
CA SER A 393 -3.56 12.38 -5.68
C SER A 393 -2.96 13.13 -4.50
N SER A 394 -1.99 12.56 -3.78
CA SER A 394 -1.45 13.15 -2.53
C SER A 394 -0.76 14.51 -2.70
N THR A 395 -0.45 14.89 -3.94
CA THR A 395 0.10 16.22 -4.28
C THR A 395 -0.98 17.31 -4.32
N LEU A 396 -2.26 16.93 -4.35
CA LEU A 396 -3.40 17.82 -4.38
C LEU A 396 -3.85 18.20 -2.97
N PRO A 397 -4.49 19.36 -2.79
CA PRO A 397 -5.09 19.73 -1.51
C PRO A 397 -6.36 18.91 -1.26
N ASN A 398 -6.30 18.00 -0.27
CA ASN A 398 -7.44 17.22 0.25
C ASN A 398 -8.26 16.46 -0.80
N PRO A 399 -7.62 15.62 -1.62
CA PRO A 399 -8.31 14.86 -2.65
C PRO A 399 -9.27 13.81 -2.04
N ILE A 400 -10.30 13.48 -2.80
CA ILE A 400 -11.19 12.34 -2.53
C ILE A 400 -10.91 11.29 -3.60
N VAL A 401 -10.53 10.09 -3.19
CA VAL A 401 -10.36 8.93 -4.07
C VAL A 401 -11.60 8.06 -3.95
N SER A 402 -12.29 7.87 -5.07
CA SER A 402 -13.50 7.06 -5.15
C SER A 402 -13.20 5.73 -5.86
N VAL A 403 -13.51 4.62 -5.20
CA VAL A 403 -13.39 3.27 -5.74
C VAL A 403 -14.78 2.82 -6.17
N ILE A 404 -14.95 2.58 -7.47
CA ILE A 404 -16.25 2.20 -8.04
C ILE A 404 -16.35 0.68 -8.16
N LEU A 405 -17.27 0.08 -7.42
CA LEU A 405 -17.42 -1.38 -7.34
C LEU A 405 -18.72 -1.90 -7.99
N TYR A 406 -19.43 -1.05 -8.74
CA TYR A 406 -20.69 -1.42 -9.39
C TYR A 406 -20.52 -2.60 -10.37
N GLY A 407 -21.37 -3.60 -10.19
CA GLY A 407 -21.40 -4.79 -11.06
C GLY A 407 -20.19 -5.70 -10.93
N ILE A 408 -19.29 -5.47 -9.95
CA ILE A 408 -18.21 -6.39 -9.65
C ILE A 408 -18.78 -7.56 -8.83
N PRO A 409 -18.65 -8.82 -9.29
CA PRO A 409 -19.19 -9.99 -8.61
C PRO A 409 -18.27 -10.44 -7.48
N PHE A 410 -18.20 -9.64 -6.42
CA PHE A 410 -17.57 -10.06 -5.19
C PHE A 410 -18.46 -11.07 -4.47
N ASP A 411 -17.85 -12.18 -4.05
CA ASP A 411 -18.43 -12.93 -2.93
C ASP A 411 -18.14 -12.19 -1.61
N THR A 412 -18.84 -12.58 -0.55
CA THR A 412 -18.73 -11.95 0.76
C THR A 412 -17.30 -11.98 1.32
N LYS A 413 -16.55 -13.03 0.98
CA LYS A 413 -15.21 -13.31 1.49
C LYS A 413 -14.15 -12.45 0.81
N ALA A 414 -14.13 -12.44 -0.52
CA ALA A 414 -13.27 -11.60 -1.33
C ALA A 414 -13.51 -10.12 -1.03
N PHE A 415 -14.77 -9.72 -0.86
CA PHE A 415 -15.09 -8.35 -0.44
C PHE A 415 -14.52 -8.02 0.94
N ALA A 416 -14.69 -8.91 1.92
CA ALA A 416 -14.16 -8.71 3.28
C ALA A 416 -12.63 -8.57 3.29
N ILE A 417 -11.91 -9.37 2.49
CA ILE A 417 -10.45 -9.23 2.30
C ILE A 417 -10.13 -7.87 1.69
N PHE A 418 -10.83 -7.49 0.61
CA PHE A 418 -10.57 -6.26 -0.12
C PHE A 418 -10.79 -5.00 0.73
N ILE A 419 -11.92 -4.88 1.43
CA ILE A 419 -12.18 -3.71 2.29
C ILE A 419 -11.18 -3.62 3.46
N THR A 420 -10.68 -4.76 3.95
CA THR A 420 -9.67 -4.80 5.01
C THR A 420 -8.34 -4.29 4.49
N ILE A 421 -7.95 -4.68 3.27
CA ILE A 421 -6.80 -4.11 2.56
C ILE A 421 -6.96 -2.60 2.40
N LEU A 422 -8.12 -2.13 1.91
CA LEU A 422 -8.39 -0.70 1.75
C LEU A 422 -8.28 0.05 3.08
N ALA A 423 -8.79 -0.50 4.18
CA ALA A 423 -8.65 0.11 5.51
C ALA A 423 -7.19 0.22 5.96
N SER A 424 -6.30 -0.68 5.51
CA SER A 424 -4.89 -0.67 5.89
C SER A 424 -3.98 0.20 5.01
N LEU A 425 -4.45 0.62 3.82
CA LEU A 425 -3.68 1.50 2.94
C LEU A 425 -3.44 2.88 3.60
N PRO A 426 -2.20 3.41 3.60
CA PRO A 426 -1.93 4.79 3.98
C PRO A 426 -2.73 5.77 3.11
N ARG A 427 -3.32 6.80 3.73
CA ARG A 427 -4.19 7.74 2.99
C ARG A 427 -3.42 8.84 2.30
N LYS A 428 -2.26 9.26 2.82
CA LYS A 428 -1.46 10.35 2.22
C LYS A 428 -2.29 11.62 2.01
N ASN A 429 -3.10 11.97 3.01
CA ASN A 429 -4.07 13.08 2.99
C ASN A 429 -5.26 12.94 2.01
N CYS A 430 -5.48 11.75 1.45
CA CYS A 430 -6.60 11.47 0.56
C CYS A 430 -7.77 10.82 1.32
N ALA A 431 -8.97 11.39 1.26
CA ALA A 431 -10.17 10.70 1.72
C ALA A 431 -10.46 9.51 0.81
N LEU A 432 -10.93 8.38 1.37
CA LEU A 432 -11.23 7.16 0.60
C LEU A 432 -12.72 6.80 0.69
N LEU A 433 -13.34 6.65 -0.47
CA LEU A 433 -14.72 6.21 -0.65
C LEU A 433 -14.74 4.91 -1.45
N ALA A 434 -15.55 3.93 -1.05
CA ALA A 434 -15.89 2.78 -1.89
C ALA A 434 -17.40 2.77 -2.15
N MET A 435 -17.79 2.73 -3.42
CA MET A 435 -19.17 2.96 -3.86
C MET A 435 -19.70 1.79 -4.68
N GLY A 436 -21.02 1.63 -4.66
CA GLY A 436 -21.69 0.60 -5.46
C GLY A 436 -21.62 -0.78 -4.85
N ILE A 437 -21.73 -0.82 -3.54
CA ILE A 437 -21.67 -2.03 -2.73
C ILE A 437 -23.11 -2.51 -2.51
N SER A 438 -23.40 -3.79 -2.76
CA SER A 438 -24.72 -4.32 -2.46
C SER A 438 -25.01 -4.25 -0.95
N ASN A 439 -26.29 -4.17 -0.58
CA ASN A 439 -26.68 -4.06 0.83
C ASN A 439 -26.16 -5.23 1.68
N ASP A 440 -26.11 -6.44 1.12
CA ASP A 440 -25.61 -7.65 1.79
C ASP A 440 -24.10 -7.56 2.08
N LEU A 441 -23.32 -7.00 1.14
CA LEU A 441 -21.88 -6.79 1.31
C LEU A 441 -21.60 -5.68 2.33
N VAL A 442 -22.42 -4.62 2.36
CA VAL A 442 -22.37 -3.61 3.43
C VAL A 442 -22.62 -4.24 4.79
N ASP A 443 -23.68 -5.04 4.94
CA ASP A 443 -24.01 -5.69 6.21
C ASP A 443 -22.94 -6.70 6.64
N SER A 444 -22.31 -7.38 5.68
CA SER A 444 -21.15 -8.23 5.97
C SER A 444 -19.94 -7.43 6.46
N SER A 445 -19.71 -6.23 5.92
CA SER A 445 -18.62 -5.37 6.34
C SER A 445 -18.78 -4.90 7.78
N ILE A 446 -20.02 -4.59 8.20
CA ILE A 446 -20.33 -4.25 9.59
C ILE A 446 -19.96 -5.41 10.52
N ARG A 447 -20.36 -6.64 10.17
CA ARG A 447 -20.01 -7.84 10.96
C ARG A 447 -18.51 -8.08 11.01
N GLN A 448 -17.82 -7.93 9.87
CA GLN A 448 -16.36 -8.07 9.80
C GLN A 448 -15.66 -7.05 10.70
N TRP A 449 -16.09 -5.79 10.68
CA TRP A 449 -15.49 -4.74 11.52
C TRP A 449 -15.74 -4.93 13.01
N ALA A 450 -16.96 -5.32 13.39
CA ALA A 450 -17.30 -5.63 14.77
C ALA A 450 -16.39 -6.74 15.33
N ARG A 451 -16.13 -7.77 14.53
CA ARG A 451 -15.28 -8.89 14.87
C ARG A 451 -13.80 -8.51 14.98
N ILE A 452 -13.27 -7.74 14.03
CA ILE A 452 -11.90 -7.19 14.11
C ILE A 452 -11.75 -6.37 15.41
N THR A 453 -12.75 -5.55 15.73
CA THR A 453 -12.74 -4.71 16.94
C THR A 453 -12.75 -5.54 18.22
N GLU A 454 -13.53 -6.62 18.27
CA GLU A 454 -13.57 -7.55 19.40
C GLU A 454 -12.20 -8.20 19.64
N ILE A 455 -11.56 -8.71 18.58
CA ILE A 455 -10.23 -9.34 18.67
C ILE A 455 -9.17 -8.35 19.14
N ARG A 456 -9.23 -7.10 18.65
CA ARG A 456 -8.35 -6.02 19.11
C ARG A 456 -8.52 -5.78 20.62
N LYS A 457 -9.75 -5.76 21.12
CA LYS A 457 -10.04 -5.59 22.56
C LYS A 457 -9.52 -6.76 23.39
N GLU A 458 -9.61 -7.98 22.88
CA GLU A 458 -9.09 -9.17 23.55
C GLU A 458 -7.56 -9.24 23.53
N GLY A 459 -6.88 -8.44 22.70
CA GLY A 459 -5.43 -8.43 22.59
C GLY A 459 -4.83 -9.74 22.12
N LYS A 460 -5.61 -10.65 21.52
CA LYS A 460 -5.18 -12.04 21.24
C LYS A 460 -4.16 -12.15 20.11
N ARG A 461 -4.03 -11.16 19.23
CA ARG A 461 -3.12 -11.20 18.07
C ARG A 461 -2.14 -10.05 18.02
N VAL A 462 -0.94 -10.37 17.53
CA VAL A 462 0.23 -9.50 17.41
C VAL A 462 0.06 -8.52 16.23
N ILE A 463 -0.49 -9.01 15.11
CA ILE A 463 -0.72 -8.27 13.86
C ILE A 463 -1.78 -7.16 14.03
N ASP A 464 -2.91 -7.48 14.69
CA ASP A 464 -4.00 -6.53 14.95
C ASP A 464 -3.64 -5.41 15.94
N ARG A 465 -2.54 -5.61 16.68
CA ARG A 465 -2.02 -4.71 17.70
C ARG A 465 -1.08 -3.63 17.13
N VAL A 466 -0.57 -3.82 15.91
CA VAL A 466 0.45 -2.97 15.27
C VAL A 466 -0.10 -2.18 14.08
N HIS A 467 -1.28 -2.57 13.57
CA HIS A 467 -1.92 -1.95 12.42
C HIS A 467 -3.01 -0.94 12.79
N GLY A 468 -2.96 0.21 12.11
CA GLY A 468 -4.08 1.15 12.05
C GLY A 468 -5.01 0.78 10.89
N PHE A 469 -6.24 0.34 11.19
CA PHE A 469 -7.31 0.27 10.21
C PHE A 469 -7.89 1.66 10.06
N ARG A 470 -7.54 2.39 9.01
CA ARG A 470 -8.03 3.75 8.78
C ARG A 470 -9.45 3.66 8.26
N SER A 471 -10.39 4.33 8.93
CA SER A 471 -11.76 4.41 8.43
C SER A 471 -11.79 4.82 6.95
N LEU A 472 -12.64 4.16 6.18
CA LEU A 472 -13.13 4.58 4.87
C LEU A 472 -14.66 4.58 4.86
N ILE A 473 -15.28 5.29 3.92
CA ILE A 473 -16.74 5.30 3.80
C ILE A 473 -17.16 4.31 2.73
N LEU A 474 -18.06 3.40 3.09
CA LEU A 474 -18.72 2.48 2.19
C LEU A 474 -20.09 3.06 1.83
N VAL A 475 -20.37 3.19 0.54
CA VAL A 475 -21.64 3.70 0.00
C VAL A 475 -22.34 2.55 -0.71
N SER A 476 -23.52 2.19 -0.23
CA SER A 476 -24.34 1.16 -0.87
C SER A 476 -24.99 1.65 -2.16
N GLU A 477 -25.57 0.74 -2.94
CA GLU A 477 -26.46 1.07 -4.05
C GLU A 477 -27.67 1.92 -3.62
N ASP A 478 -28.14 1.77 -2.37
CA ASP A 478 -29.03 2.74 -1.72
C ASP A 478 -28.19 3.89 -1.17
N ILE A 479 -28.31 5.05 -1.80
CA ILE A 479 -27.56 6.28 -1.47
C ILE A 479 -27.69 6.69 0.00
N ASN A 480 -28.78 6.31 0.66
CA ASN A 480 -29.03 6.62 2.06
C ASN A 480 -28.27 5.70 3.02
N LYS A 481 -27.78 4.55 2.53
CA LYS A 481 -27.01 3.59 3.32
C LYS A 481 -25.51 3.82 3.13
N GLN A 482 -24.94 4.53 4.09
CA GLN A 482 -23.50 4.83 4.16
C GLN A 482 -22.97 4.38 5.51
N ILE A 483 -21.79 3.76 5.54
CA ILE A 483 -21.13 3.34 6.80
C ILE A 483 -19.64 3.69 6.81
N GLU A 484 -19.11 3.91 7.99
CA GLU A 484 -17.67 4.02 8.24
C GLU A 484 -17.12 2.61 8.54
N PHE A 485 -16.16 2.14 7.74
CA PHE A 485 -15.46 0.88 7.97
C PHE A 485 -14.01 1.17 8.36
N GLY A 486 -13.65 0.84 9.60
CA GLY A 486 -12.32 1.05 10.16
C GLY A 486 -12.32 1.90 11.44
N ASP A 487 -11.13 2.17 11.95
CA ASP A 487 -10.88 2.95 13.15
C ASP A 487 -11.07 4.44 12.84
N THR A 488 -12.08 5.03 13.45
CA THR A 488 -12.44 6.44 13.27
C THR A 488 -11.60 7.37 14.14
N GLU A 489 -10.81 6.83 15.06
CA GLU A 489 -9.87 7.60 15.89
C GLU A 489 -8.48 7.71 15.26
N HIS A 490 -8.24 7.07 14.11
CA HIS A 490 -6.96 7.16 13.43
C HIS A 490 -6.79 8.51 12.73
N VAL A 491 -5.62 9.16 12.82
CA VAL A 491 -5.34 10.49 12.21
C VAL A 491 -5.67 10.58 10.71
N GLU A 492 -5.44 9.48 9.97
CA GLU A 492 -5.77 9.35 8.55
C GLU A 492 -7.16 8.71 8.30
N ALA A 493 -8.07 8.72 9.27
CA ALA A 493 -9.42 8.19 9.09
C ALA A 493 -10.23 9.08 8.15
N THR A 494 -10.97 8.47 7.21
CA THR A 494 -12.04 9.13 6.47
C THR A 494 -13.34 8.99 7.26
N ARG A 495 -14.02 10.12 7.54
CA ARG A 495 -15.18 10.16 8.43
C ARG A 495 -16.35 10.89 7.81
N LEU A 496 -17.57 10.46 8.17
CA LEU A 496 -18.80 11.19 7.93
C LEU A 496 -19.03 12.17 9.08
N SER A 497 -18.85 13.46 8.82
CA SER A 497 -19.07 14.52 9.81
C SER A 497 -19.55 15.79 9.14
N GLU A 498 -20.56 16.43 9.73
CA GLU A 498 -21.01 17.78 9.33
C GLU A 498 -20.08 18.87 9.90
N GLU A 499 -19.32 18.55 10.95
CA GLU A 499 -18.32 19.44 11.53
C GLU A 499 -16.92 19.08 11.03
N ASN A 500 -16.15 20.07 10.58
CA ASN A 500 -14.74 19.88 10.25
C ASN A 500 -13.91 19.92 11.54
N ASP A 501 -13.56 18.75 12.06
CA ASP A 501 -12.75 18.64 13.27
C ASP A 501 -11.24 18.90 13.04
N ASN A 502 -10.82 19.14 11.79
CA ASN A 502 -9.43 19.34 11.35
C ASN A 502 -8.46 18.22 11.77
N ARG A 503 -8.96 17.12 12.34
CA ARG A 503 -8.18 15.98 12.83
C ARG A 503 -8.23 14.82 11.85
N HIS A 504 -9.34 14.71 11.11
CA HIS A 504 -9.61 13.60 10.20
C HIS A 504 -9.91 14.10 8.79
N LEU A 505 -9.95 13.16 7.85
CA LEU A 505 -10.36 13.39 6.47
C LEU A 505 -11.89 13.37 6.41
N SER A 506 -12.51 14.41 6.99
CA SER A 506 -13.96 14.51 7.16
C SER A 506 -14.66 14.86 5.85
N LEU A 507 -15.78 14.17 5.60
CA LEU A 507 -16.69 14.34 4.49
C LEU A 507 -18.13 14.53 5.02
N THR A 508 -18.84 15.53 4.51
CA THR A 508 -20.28 15.69 4.76
C THR A 508 -21.07 14.73 3.87
N ARG A 509 -22.33 14.48 4.21
CA ARG A 509 -23.22 13.65 3.35
C ARG A 509 -23.33 14.24 1.95
N SER A 510 -23.44 15.56 1.84
CA SER A 510 -23.50 16.25 0.55
C SER A 510 -22.24 16.02 -0.30
N GLN A 511 -21.05 15.93 0.33
CA GLN A 511 -19.80 15.62 -0.38
C GLN A 511 -19.75 14.20 -0.89
N VAL A 512 -20.26 13.24 -0.10
CA VAL A 512 -20.35 11.84 -0.54
C VAL A 512 -21.32 11.69 -1.70
N GLU A 513 -22.50 12.30 -1.62
CA GLU A 513 -23.47 12.32 -2.73
C GLU A 513 -22.88 12.96 -3.99
N LEU A 514 -22.23 14.12 -3.86
CA LEU A 514 -21.61 14.80 -5.00
C LEU A 514 -20.50 13.96 -5.62
N SER A 515 -19.66 13.34 -4.78
CA SER A 515 -18.59 12.44 -5.22
C SER A 515 -19.14 11.23 -5.96
N GLN A 516 -20.27 10.66 -5.49
CA GLN A 516 -20.93 9.55 -6.17
C GLN A 516 -21.49 9.96 -7.54
N LYS A 517 -22.07 11.16 -7.65
CA LYS A 517 -22.58 11.68 -8.94
C LYS A 517 -21.44 11.82 -9.95
N TYR A 518 -20.33 12.42 -9.54
CA TYR A 518 -19.14 12.54 -10.40
C TYR A 518 -18.57 11.17 -10.77
N ALA A 519 -18.52 10.25 -9.80
CA ALA A 519 -18.03 8.90 -10.01
C ALA A 519 -18.80 8.14 -11.09
N ILE A 520 -20.14 8.21 -11.03
CA ILE A 520 -21.01 7.59 -12.02
C ILE A 520 -20.79 8.21 -13.41
N ILE A 521 -20.72 9.54 -13.50
CA ILE A 521 -20.58 10.27 -14.78
C ILE A 521 -19.22 9.97 -15.43
N ASN A 522 -18.13 10.16 -14.69
CA ASN A 522 -16.78 9.88 -15.18
C ASN A 522 -16.66 8.40 -15.55
N GLY A 523 -17.25 7.53 -14.73
CA GLY A 523 -17.19 6.11 -14.97
C GLY A 523 -17.90 5.67 -16.25
N LEU A 524 -19.08 6.23 -16.51
CA LEU A 524 -19.77 6.06 -17.78
C LEU A 524 -18.99 6.64 -18.95
N SER A 525 -18.41 7.83 -18.78
CA SER A 525 -17.59 8.46 -19.82
C SER A 525 -16.43 7.56 -20.24
N GLN A 526 -15.72 6.97 -19.28
CA GLN A 526 -14.62 6.04 -19.55
C GLN A 526 -15.08 4.76 -20.27
N LEU A 527 -16.22 4.19 -19.87
CA LEU A 527 -16.76 3.01 -20.53
C LEU A 527 -17.27 3.32 -21.94
N ILE A 528 -17.89 4.47 -22.16
CA ILE A 528 -18.33 4.93 -23.48
C ILE A 528 -17.13 5.14 -24.42
N GLN A 529 -16.02 5.68 -23.89
CA GLN A 529 -14.79 5.93 -24.65
C GLN A 529 -13.93 4.68 -24.87
N SER A 530 -14.33 3.53 -24.32
CA SER A 530 -13.58 2.28 -24.49
C SER A 530 -13.70 1.75 -25.92
N GLU A 531 -12.67 1.02 -26.37
CA GLU A 531 -12.58 0.46 -27.74
C GLU A 531 -13.72 -0.51 -28.09
N CYS A 532 -14.49 -0.98 -27.10
CA CYS A 532 -15.64 -1.85 -27.33
C CYS A 532 -16.96 -1.10 -27.50
N VAL A 533 -17.01 0.21 -27.21
CA VAL A 533 -18.20 1.06 -27.34
C VAL A 533 -17.97 2.16 -28.37
N GLN A 534 -16.81 2.83 -28.33
CA GLN A 534 -16.42 3.86 -29.29
C GLN A 534 -15.47 3.29 -30.34
N TYR A 535 -15.88 3.38 -31.60
CA TYR A 535 -15.08 3.01 -32.75
C TYR A 535 -14.58 4.27 -33.45
N THR A 536 -13.26 4.41 -33.54
CA THR A 536 -12.57 5.47 -34.28
C THR A 536 -11.64 4.84 -35.31
N GLY A 537 -11.61 5.34 -36.54
CA GLY A 537 -10.71 4.82 -37.57
C GLY A 537 -10.44 5.81 -38.71
N ASP A 538 -9.53 5.42 -39.60
CA ASP A 538 -9.18 6.19 -40.82
C ASP A 538 -10.27 6.13 -41.90
N PHE A 539 -11.33 5.35 -41.67
CA PHE A 539 -12.48 5.17 -42.57
C PHE A 539 -13.74 5.78 -41.96
N TYR A 540 -14.69 6.13 -42.82
CA TYR A 540 -15.97 6.68 -42.39
C TYR A 540 -17.00 5.56 -42.17
N PHE A 541 -17.77 5.68 -41.10
CA PHE A 541 -18.95 4.87 -40.81
C PHE A 541 -20.18 5.50 -41.45
N LEU A 542 -21.01 4.69 -42.11
CA LEU A 542 -22.32 5.11 -42.63
C LEU A 542 -23.38 4.96 -41.53
N ILE A 543 -24.08 6.05 -41.18
CA ILE A 543 -25.19 6.04 -40.22
C ILE A 543 -26.55 6.10 -40.93
N GLU A 544 -27.64 5.75 -40.23
CA GLU A 544 -28.99 5.51 -40.79
C GLU A 544 -29.56 6.68 -41.63
N SER A 545 -29.06 7.90 -41.42
CA SER A 545 -29.43 9.08 -42.20
C SER A 545 -28.60 9.28 -43.49
N LYS A 546 -27.82 8.28 -43.93
CA LYS A 546 -26.88 8.32 -45.08
C LYS A 546 -25.73 9.32 -44.90
N TYR A 547 -25.40 9.67 -43.66
CA TYR A 547 -24.24 10.49 -43.33
C TYR A 547 -23.03 9.61 -43.01
N TYR A 548 -21.85 10.19 -43.19
CA TYR A 548 -20.57 9.57 -42.90
C TYR A 548 -19.94 10.23 -41.67
N THR A 549 -19.55 9.43 -40.69
CA THR A 549 -18.85 9.91 -39.47
C THR A 549 -17.53 9.17 -39.28
N LYS A 550 -16.53 9.83 -38.67
CA LYS A 550 -15.26 9.18 -38.29
C LYS A 550 -15.35 8.42 -36.96
N THR A 551 -16.40 8.67 -36.19
CA THR A 551 -16.60 8.08 -34.88
C THR A 551 -17.99 7.47 -34.79
N PHE A 552 -18.05 6.20 -34.41
CA PHE A 552 -19.29 5.46 -34.24
C PHE A 552 -19.38 4.94 -32.81
N PHE A 553 -20.55 5.10 -32.18
CA PHE A 553 -20.80 4.64 -30.80
C PHE A 553 -21.82 3.50 -30.82
N GLN A 554 -21.47 2.38 -30.22
CA GLN A 554 -22.34 1.21 -30.11
C GLN A 554 -22.80 1.02 -28.65
N ILE A 555 -23.79 1.81 -28.22
CA ILE A 555 -24.28 1.79 -26.83
C ILE A 555 -24.81 0.42 -26.38
N SER A 556 -25.29 -0.42 -27.28
CA SER A 556 -25.66 -1.80 -26.94
C SER A 556 -24.51 -2.61 -26.32
N LYS A 557 -23.25 -2.32 -26.69
CA LYS A 557 -22.07 -2.95 -26.07
C LYS A 557 -21.86 -2.47 -24.64
N LEU A 558 -22.05 -1.18 -24.36
CA LEU A 558 -22.04 -0.64 -23.00
C LEU A 558 -23.06 -1.34 -22.11
N LEU A 559 -24.28 -1.51 -22.63
CA LEU A 559 -25.40 -2.12 -21.89
C LEU A 559 -25.30 -3.65 -21.77
N SER A 560 -24.49 -4.29 -22.61
CA SER A 560 -24.16 -5.71 -22.47
C SER A 560 -23.17 -5.99 -21.34
N HIS A 561 -22.42 -4.96 -20.90
CA HIS A 561 -21.46 -5.05 -19.80
C HIS A 561 -22.16 -4.78 -18.45
N PRO A 562 -22.21 -5.72 -17.48
CA PRO A 562 -22.77 -5.52 -16.14
C PRO A 562 -22.49 -4.16 -15.48
N THR A 563 -21.23 -3.73 -15.39
CA THR A 563 -20.89 -2.40 -14.84
C THR A 563 -21.47 -1.25 -15.68
N GLY A 564 -21.42 -1.36 -17.01
CA GLY A 564 -21.94 -0.33 -17.92
C GLY A 564 -23.46 -0.22 -17.81
N LYS A 565 -24.17 -1.34 -17.81
CA LYS A 565 -25.62 -1.42 -17.58
C LYS A 565 -25.99 -0.83 -16.21
N HIS A 566 -25.26 -1.19 -15.16
CA HIS A 566 -25.58 -0.73 -13.81
C HIS A 566 -25.35 0.78 -13.64
N LEU A 567 -24.17 1.28 -14.04
CA LEU A 567 -23.86 2.72 -14.02
C LEU A 567 -24.86 3.52 -14.87
N SER A 568 -25.23 2.99 -16.03
CA SER A 568 -26.23 3.62 -16.91
C SER A 568 -27.57 3.73 -16.20
N SER A 569 -28.01 2.67 -15.53
CA SER A 569 -29.27 2.66 -14.76
C SER A 569 -29.26 3.72 -13.67
N LEU A 570 -28.17 3.82 -12.90
CA LEU A 570 -28.03 4.82 -11.84
C LEU A 570 -28.06 6.25 -12.40
N PHE A 571 -27.31 6.50 -13.47
CA PHE A 571 -27.28 7.82 -14.10
C PHE A 571 -28.66 8.25 -14.60
N ILE A 572 -29.38 7.36 -15.30
CA ILE A 572 -30.72 7.65 -15.81
C ILE A 572 -31.72 7.89 -14.67
N LYS A 573 -31.70 7.05 -13.62
CA LYS A 573 -32.52 7.28 -12.41
C LYS A 573 -32.23 8.63 -11.76
N MET A 574 -30.95 8.98 -11.64
CA MET A 574 -30.54 10.27 -11.09
C MET A 574 -31.08 11.44 -11.93
N LEU A 575 -31.03 11.36 -13.26
CA LEU A 575 -31.58 12.39 -14.13
C LEU A 575 -33.10 12.49 -14.03
N ILE A 576 -33.80 11.35 -14.05
CA ILE A 576 -35.26 11.27 -13.91
C ILE A 576 -35.71 11.91 -12.60
N ASN A 577 -35.11 11.53 -11.48
CA ASN A 577 -35.44 12.07 -10.17
C ASN A 577 -35.07 13.56 -10.06
N LYS A 578 -33.88 13.97 -10.53
CA LYS A 578 -33.44 15.37 -10.48
C LYS A 578 -34.36 16.31 -11.24
N LYS A 579 -34.91 15.85 -12.36
CA LYS A 579 -35.80 16.64 -13.22
C LYS A 579 -37.28 16.44 -12.89
N ASN A 580 -37.64 15.51 -12.01
CA ASN A 580 -39.03 15.09 -11.75
C ASN A 580 -39.75 14.62 -13.02
N ILE A 581 -39.06 13.82 -13.85
CA ILE A 581 -39.64 13.26 -15.07
C ILE A 581 -40.71 12.23 -14.72
N ASN A 582 -41.88 12.34 -15.34
CA ASN A 582 -43.01 11.45 -15.08
C ASN A 582 -43.21 10.40 -16.19
N VAL A 583 -42.83 10.73 -17.42
CA VAL A 583 -42.97 9.85 -18.59
C VAL A 583 -41.66 9.81 -19.36
N VAL A 584 -41.21 8.61 -19.73
CA VAL A 584 -40.01 8.39 -20.54
C VAL A 584 -40.41 7.66 -21.83
N PHE A 585 -40.13 8.29 -22.97
CA PHE A 585 -40.25 7.72 -24.30
C PHE A 585 -38.91 7.20 -24.78
N THR A 586 -38.74 5.90 -24.83
CA THR A 586 -37.50 5.29 -25.35
C THR A 586 -37.67 5.04 -26.84
N ILE A 587 -36.78 5.63 -27.66
CA ILE A 587 -36.96 5.69 -29.13
C ILE A 587 -35.93 4.86 -29.91
N SER A 588 -34.91 4.35 -29.22
CA SER A 588 -33.86 3.50 -29.80
C SER A 588 -34.09 2.05 -29.39
N GLU A 589 -34.24 1.15 -30.36
CA GLU A 589 -34.49 -0.29 -30.13
C GLU A 589 -33.44 -0.95 -29.22
N PRO A 590 -32.11 -0.69 -29.39
CA PRO A 590 -31.08 -1.12 -28.44
C PRO A 590 -31.36 -0.82 -26.96
N LEU A 591 -32.15 0.22 -26.68
CA LEU A 591 -32.47 0.66 -25.32
C LEU A 591 -33.76 0.04 -24.77
N PHE A 592 -34.61 -0.62 -25.57
CA PHE A 592 -35.93 -1.08 -25.11
C PHE A 592 -35.85 -2.04 -23.92
N ASN A 593 -34.94 -3.02 -23.98
CA ASN A 593 -34.74 -3.96 -22.88
C ASN A 593 -34.21 -3.26 -21.62
N PHE A 594 -33.30 -2.31 -21.80
CA PHE A 594 -32.74 -1.53 -20.69
C PHE A 594 -33.79 -0.60 -20.04
N SER A 595 -34.60 0.07 -20.86
CA SER A 595 -35.75 0.88 -20.47
C SER A 595 -36.76 0.06 -19.65
N ASN A 596 -37.10 -1.14 -20.12
CA ASN A 596 -37.98 -2.07 -19.40
C ASN A 596 -37.40 -2.54 -18.06
N ASP A 597 -36.07 -2.64 -17.95
CA ASP A 597 -35.43 -3.01 -16.69
C ASP A 597 -35.38 -1.83 -15.70
N ILE A 598 -35.23 -0.59 -16.17
CA ILE A 598 -35.32 0.61 -15.34
C ILE A 598 -36.76 0.83 -14.88
N SER A 599 -37.75 0.62 -15.75
CA SER A 599 -39.16 0.89 -15.43
C SER A 599 -39.64 0.07 -14.23
N LYS A 600 -39.20 -1.19 -14.11
CA LYS A 600 -39.44 -2.06 -12.94
C LYS A 600 -38.86 -1.50 -11.63
N GLN A 601 -37.87 -0.62 -11.71
CA GLN A 601 -37.19 -0.02 -10.57
C GLN A 601 -37.73 1.38 -10.23
N LEU A 602 -38.49 2.00 -11.13
CA LEU A 602 -39.07 3.34 -10.98
C LEU A 602 -40.60 3.29 -11.15
N ASN A 603 -41.29 2.69 -10.17
CA ASN A 603 -42.74 2.47 -10.21
C ASN A 603 -43.59 3.75 -10.36
N SER A 604 -43.02 4.92 -10.07
CA SER A 604 -43.69 6.23 -10.19
C SER A 604 -43.55 6.88 -11.57
N VAL A 605 -42.82 6.26 -12.50
CA VAL A 605 -42.50 6.82 -13.82
C VAL A 605 -42.99 5.88 -14.91
N ARG A 606 -43.76 6.41 -15.87
CA ARG A 606 -44.28 5.64 -17.00
C ARG A 606 -43.24 5.55 -18.10
N PHE A 607 -42.84 4.34 -18.48
CA PHE A 607 -41.92 4.09 -19.59
C PHE A 607 -42.69 3.53 -20.79
N GLU A 608 -42.42 4.06 -21.97
CA GLU A 608 -43.06 3.66 -23.22
C GLU A 608 -41.99 3.54 -24.30
N ASN A 609 -41.88 2.35 -24.90
CA ASN A 609 -40.96 2.13 -26.02
C ASN A 609 -41.69 2.49 -27.32
N ILE A 610 -41.15 3.45 -28.06
CA ILE A 610 -41.71 3.93 -29.32
C ILE A 610 -40.79 3.47 -30.44
N ASP A 611 -41.32 2.68 -31.36
CA ASP A 611 -40.68 2.48 -32.65
C ASP A 611 -40.91 3.76 -33.50
N PRO A 612 -39.85 4.49 -33.88
CA PRO A 612 -39.95 5.71 -34.68
C PRO A 612 -40.67 5.50 -36.02
N ASN A 613 -40.66 4.26 -36.53
CA ASN A 613 -41.26 3.86 -37.80
C ASN A 613 -42.68 3.26 -37.64
N ALA A 614 -43.17 3.08 -36.41
CA ALA A 614 -44.50 2.53 -36.18
C ALA A 614 -45.62 3.50 -36.60
N LYS A 615 -46.80 2.93 -36.90
CA LYS A 615 -47.98 3.70 -37.33
C LYS A 615 -48.34 4.79 -36.30
N PHE A 616 -48.42 6.04 -36.79
CA PHE A 616 -48.75 7.29 -36.08
C PHE A 616 -49.86 7.16 -35.00
N THR A 617 -50.83 6.28 -35.22
CA THR A 617 -51.96 6.00 -34.31
C THR A 617 -51.56 5.48 -32.93
N THR A 618 -50.46 4.72 -32.79
CA THR A 618 -50.07 4.15 -31.48
C THR A 618 -49.44 5.22 -30.58
N MET A 619 -48.57 6.05 -31.16
CA MET A 619 -47.92 7.16 -30.45
C MET A 619 -48.91 8.24 -30.00
N MET A 620 -49.88 8.59 -30.86
CA MET A 620 -50.92 9.57 -30.52
C MET A 620 -51.80 9.13 -29.35
N LYS A 621 -52.12 7.84 -29.22
CA LYS A 621 -52.90 7.34 -28.07
C LYS A 621 -52.16 7.56 -26.75
N VAL A 622 -50.86 7.37 -26.75
CA VAL A 622 -50.03 7.56 -25.56
C VAL A 622 -49.89 9.06 -25.25
N LEU A 623 -49.60 9.90 -26.24
CA LEU A 623 -49.48 11.36 -26.08
C LEU A 623 -50.79 12.02 -25.61
N LEU A 624 -51.95 11.56 -26.11
CA LEU A 624 -53.26 12.06 -25.69
C LEU A 624 -53.67 11.65 -24.27
N SER A 625 -53.01 10.64 -23.70
CA SER A 625 -53.24 10.17 -22.33
C SER A 625 -52.41 10.90 -21.26
N ILE A 626 -51.57 11.84 -21.66
CA ILE A 626 -50.63 12.55 -20.79
C ILE A 626 -51.13 13.98 -20.57
N ASP A 627 -51.21 14.40 -19.31
CA ASP A 627 -51.58 15.78 -18.96
C ASP A 627 -50.55 16.78 -19.48
N LYS A 628 -51.00 17.93 -19.97
CA LYS A 628 -50.13 18.97 -20.57
C LYS A 628 -49.02 19.48 -19.64
N SER A 629 -49.20 19.39 -18.33
CA SER A 629 -48.21 19.80 -17.30
C SER A 629 -47.17 18.72 -16.99
N THR A 630 -47.28 17.54 -17.60
CA THR A 630 -46.40 16.40 -17.31
C THR A 630 -45.05 16.61 -17.97
N LEU A 631 -43.96 16.42 -17.22
CA LEU A 631 -42.61 16.47 -17.78
C LEU A 631 -42.27 15.13 -18.46
N ILE A 632 -41.99 15.22 -19.76
CA ILE A 632 -41.70 14.08 -20.64
C ILE A 632 -40.20 14.07 -20.93
N ALA A 633 -39.59 12.88 -20.88
CA ALA A 633 -38.24 12.66 -21.40
C ALA A 633 -38.28 11.81 -22.67
N VAL A 634 -37.56 12.21 -23.71
CA VAL A 634 -37.24 11.38 -24.87
C VAL A 634 -35.87 10.77 -24.65
N PHE A 635 -35.80 9.45 -24.54
CA PHE A 635 -34.59 8.69 -24.26
C PHE A 635 -34.07 7.97 -25.51
N CYS A 636 -32.85 8.33 -25.91
CA CYS A 636 -32.16 7.75 -27.07
C CYS A 636 -30.72 7.38 -26.70
N ASP A 637 -30.04 6.66 -27.56
CA ASP A 637 -28.65 6.23 -27.35
C ASP A 637 -27.68 7.35 -27.73
N VAL A 638 -27.71 7.80 -28.99
CA VAL A 638 -26.79 8.78 -29.55
C VAL A 638 -27.58 9.83 -30.34
N ILE A 639 -27.31 11.11 -30.09
CA ILE A 639 -27.85 12.21 -30.90
C ILE A 639 -26.80 12.61 -31.93
N CYS A 640 -27.13 12.51 -33.21
CA CYS A 640 -26.26 12.98 -34.30
C CYS A 640 -26.95 14.05 -35.15
N THR A 641 -27.99 13.69 -35.92
CA THR A 641 -28.76 14.66 -36.73
C THR A 641 -30.02 15.18 -36.04
N ALA A 642 -30.39 14.57 -34.90
CA ALA A 642 -31.63 14.83 -34.16
C ALA A 642 -32.95 14.64 -34.95
N ASN A 643 -32.92 14.14 -36.20
CA ASN A 643 -34.10 13.98 -37.05
C ASN A 643 -35.22 13.15 -36.41
N GLU A 644 -34.89 12.05 -35.75
CA GLU A 644 -35.87 11.18 -35.08
C GLU A 644 -36.54 11.88 -33.90
N ILE A 645 -35.76 12.64 -33.13
CA ILE A 645 -36.25 13.44 -32.01
C ILE A 645 -37.19 14.54 -32.54
N GLN A 646 -36.79 15.27 -33.58
CA GLN A 646 -37.63 16.29 -34.22
C GLN A 646 -38.96 15.71 -34.75
N ASN A 647 -38.92 14.51 -35.33
CA ASN A 647 -40.10 13.80 -35.79
C ASN A 647 -41.08 13.46 -34.66
N ILE A 648 -40.61 13.34 -33.42
CA ILE A 648 -41.44 13.09 -32.23
C ILE A 648 -41.89 14.40 -31.61
N LEU A 649 -40.99 15.37 -31.49
CA LEU A 649 -41.27 16.71 -30.95
C LEU A 649 -42.34 17.44 -31.78
N SER A 650 -42.26 17.38 -33.11
CA SER A 650 -43.27 17.96 -34.02
C SER A 650 -44.68 17.38 -33.86
N LYS A 651 -44.80 16.21 -33.23
CA LYS A 651 -46.06 15.51 -32.97
C LYS A 651 -46.52 15.66 -31.51
N THR A 652 -45.75 16.34 -30.68
CA THR A 652 -46.02 16.52 -29.25
C THR A 652 -46.71 17.88 -29.03
N PRO A 653 -47.87 17.93 -28.35
CA PRO A 653 -48.71 19.13 -28.27
C PRO A 653 -48.16 20.29 -27.42
N SER A 654 -47.06 20.11 -26.68
CA SER A 654 -46.40 21.15 -25.87
C SER A 654 -44.90 20.84 -25.71
N LEU A 655 -44.03 21.64 -26.35
CA LEU A 655 -42.57 21.45 -26.33
C LEU A 655 -41.94 21.86 -25.00
N ASP A 656 -42.56 22.78 -24.26
CA ASP A 656 -42.01 23.38 -23.03
C ASP A 656 -41.77 22.37 -21.89
N ASN A 657 -42.35 21.17 -22.00
CA ASN A 657 -42.26 20.10 -21.01
C ASN A 657 -41.54 18.85 -21.54
N VAL A 658 -40.68 18.99 -22.56
CA VAL A 658 -39.91 17.87 -23.11
C VAL A 658 -38.42 18.05 -22.85
N ILE A 659 -37.78 16.99 -22.32
CA ILE A 659 -36.34 16.89 -22.13
C ILE A 659 -35.82 15.75 -23.00
N VAL A 660 -34.66 15.92 -23.62
CA VAL A 660 -33.97 14.82 -24.29
C VAL A 660 -32.89 14.27 -23.38
N ILE A 661 -32.86 12.95 -23.24
CA ILE A 661 -31.81 12.21 -22.53
C ILE A 661 -31.11 11.32 -23.55
N CYS A 662 -29.78 11.40 -23.59
CA CYS A 662 -28.94 10.51 -24.39
C CYS A 662 -27.68 10.12 -23.62
N PHE A 663 -27.00 9.07 -24.07
CA PHE A 663 -25.67 8.74 -23.55
C PHE A 663 -24.59 9.59 -24.21
N VAL A 664 -24.74 9.87 -25.51
CA VAL A 664 -23.78 10.64 -26.29
C VAL A 664 -24.52 11.69 -27.12
N ASP A 665 -24.18 12.95 -26.90
CA ASP A 665 -24.51 14.03 -27.82
C ASP A 665 -23.33 14.21 -28.78
N ALA A 666 -23.49 13.72 -30.01
CA ALA A 666 -22.50 13.75 -31.07
C ALA A 666 -22.88 14.75 -32.18
N ARG A 667 -23.73 15.74 -31.85
CA ARG A 667 -24.02 16.87 -32.73
C ARG A 667 -22.77 17.70 -32.94
N ASP A 668 -22.68 18.30 -34.12
CA ASP A 668 -21.69 19.33 -34.40
C ASP A 668 -22.22 20.65 -33.83
N ASP A 669 -21.36 21.43 -33.16
CA ASP A 669 -21.72 22.68 -32.47
C ASP A 669 -22.33 23.73 -33.43
N GLU A 670 -22.13 23.57 -34.74
CA GLU A 670 -22.73 24.42 -35.78
C GLU A 670 -24.23 24.13 -36.05
N TYR A 671 -24.82 23.07 -35.46
CA TYR A 671 -26.22 22.71 -35.61
C TYR A 671 -27.02 22.90 -34.31
N ASP A 672 -27.38 24.15 -34.02
CA ASP A 672 -28.43 24.48 -33.02
C ASP A 672 -29.82 24.15 -33.61
N TYR A 673 -30.57 23.29 -32.93
CA TYR A 673 -31.95 22.89 -33.30
C TYR A 673 -32.96 23.23 -32.20
#